data_AF-A0A368UK24-F1
#
_entry.id   AF-A0A368UK24-F1
#
_cell.length_a   1.000
_cell.length_b   1.000
_cell.length_c   1.000
_cell.angle_alpha   90.00
_cell.angle_beta   90.00
_cell.angle_gamma   90.00
#
_symmetry.space_group_name_H-M   'P 1'
#
loop_
_entity.id
_entity.type
_entity.pdbx_description
1 polymer ?
#
loop_
_entity_poly.entity_id
_entity_poly.type
_entity_poly.pdbx_seq_one_letter_code
_entity_poly.pdbx_strand_id
1 'polypeptide(L)'
;MKKFFPVLSRDKSTSSSIKVVDYELLETDPGIRPPISNYHPDIQNEVSKAYLKIGCHQPPHNFVYPWSLKGNQRRRFGKNWFDLYDWIDYSESKDLAFCLPCFLFKNVSKYGGDHFVTEGFSDWKNSQRLANHATSSNSHVDCVHMSYALMNPNQSIKAAFVNQTKQRNSEYRVRVNTSLIATKFLLRCGMPFRGSDESFNSLFKGPFLELVDTLKEINPEIANVIDCAPGNNFMTAPTIQKDLAAACACEITQQIVCDIADDVFCVLIDESGDVTGKEQMVVVIRYVNSEGLVKERFLGIVSVKETSAKSLKEALEKLLSINGLSLSSIRGQRYDGASNMRGKFGGLRTLIQNENPSAYYVHCFAHQLQLALVACAKTHKDVSGFFGKVNMLVNFIRSSNKRQELLRDKQVSQFAKLIEEGQIEIDSGLNQESSIARAGDTRWGYHFRTLTSLMTIYGAIIEVLEEVGKDTSFEKYGETMLLLDVLQSFDFIFMLYMMRDQDLLNALSLVKATKEELQEMRNDGWEELISKVMEICNKHDIDVPDLDAPYLHELNARFDEENTELLQCVSCLSPSSSFEAFDVQKLLRMVELYPNDFVDVPEVVVRHQLQNYLKGLSDLCAKLVETKKCNTFDIVYRLLKLALVLPVATASVVHVFSAMKFVKSQLCNKMGDQWLNDLKF
;
A
#
# COMPACT_ATOMS: atom_id res chain seq x y z
N MET A 1 -6.27 -13.72 22.07
CA MET A 1 -5.03 -12.90 22.20
C MET A 1 -3.74 -13.74 22.28
N LYS A 2 -3.58 -14.85 21.53
CA LYS A 2 -2.36 -15.71 21.58
C LYS A 2 -1.88 -16.24 20.21
N LYS A 3 -2.37 -15.69 19.10
CA LYS A 3 -1.87 -15.99 17.75
C LYS A 3 -1.70 -14.64 17.03
N PHE A 4 -0.75 -14.55 16.11
CA PHE A 4 -0.47 -13.41 15.22
C PHE A 4 0.49 -12.34 15.76
N PHE A 5 1.78 -12.69 15.79
CA PHE A 5 2.85 -11.77 15.40
C PHE A 5 3.53 -12.40 14.18
N PRO A 6 3.46 -11.83 12.97
CA PRO A 6 4.38 -12.21 11.92
C PRO A 6 5.73 -11.58 12.25
N VAL A 7 6.72 -12.43 12.49
CA VAL A 7 8.13 -12.04 12.49
C VAL A 7 8.44 -11.50 11.10
N LEU A 8 8.88 -10.24 11.02
CA LEU A 8 9.49 -9.66 9.83
C LEU A 8 10.76 -10.46 9.49
N SER A 9 10.65 -11.45 8.61
CA SER A 9 11.83 -12.12 8.03
C SER A 9 12.40 -11.24 6.91
N ARG A 10 13.64 -10.80 7.10
CA ARG A 10 14.49 -10.26 6.04
C ARG A 10 15.04 -11.43 5.22
N ASP A 11 14.31 -11.89 4.21
CA ASP A 11 14.86 -12.88 3.29
C ASP A 11 15.73 -12.23 2.20
N LYS A 12 17.03 -12.16 2.49
CA LYS A 12 18.10 -12.20 1.49
C LYS A 12 18.90 -13.48 1.73
N SER A 13 18.58 -14.55 1.01
CA SER A 13 19.48 -15.59 0.47
C SER A 13 18.81 -16.97 0.43
N THR A 14 18.83 -17.54 -0.76
CA THR A 14 18.50 -18.93 -1.09
C THR A 14 19.43 -19.90 -0.36
N SER A 15 18.93 -20.61 0.64
CA SER A 15 19.56 -21.81 1.22
C SER A 15 18.47 -22.80 1.63
N SER A 16 18.64 -24.06 1.22
CA SER A 16 17.72 -25.20 1.38
C SER A 16 17.61 -25.69 2.82
N SER A 17 17.25 -24.81 3.75
CA SER A 17 17.06 -25.15 5.16
C SER A 17 15.75 -25.91 5.39
N ILE A 18 15.75 -26.87 6.31
CA ILE A 18 14.56 -27.62 6.71
C ILE A 18 13.63 -26.64 7.46
N LYS A 19 12.42 -26.39 6.94
CA LYS A 19 11.46 -25.40 7.48
C LYS A 19 10.31 -26.02 8.28
N VAL A 20 10.02 -27.30 8.05
CA VAL A 20 8.95 -28.04 8.73
C VAL A 20 9.55 -29.33 9.25
N VAL A 21 9.32 -29.59 10.53
CA VAL A 21 9.84 -30.76 11.24
C VAL A 21 8.70 -31.35 12.04
N ASP A 22 8.45 -32.63 11.85
CA ASP A 22 7.65 -33.41 12.78
C ASP A 22 8.56 -33.81 13.96
N TYR A 23 8.33 -33.19 15.12
CA TYR A 23 9.16 -33.38 16.30
C TYR A 23 9.03 -34.79 16.89
N GLU A 24 8.00 -35.56 16.51
CA GLU A 24 7.82 -36.96 16.92
C GLU A 24 8.61 -37.95 16.05
N LEU A 25 9.09 -37.50 14.89
CA LEU A 25 9.82 -38.33 13.90
C LEU A 25 11.28 -37.88 13.70
N LEU A 26 11.87 -37.26 14.72
CA LEU A 26 13.28 -36.87 14.68
C LEU A 26 14.19 -38.10 14.67
N GLU A 27 15.20 -38.10 13.79
CA GLU A 27 16.25 -39.12 13.75
C GLU A 27 17.03 -39.12 15.07
N THR A 28 17.03 -40.25 15.77
CA THR A 28 17.62 -40.40 17.11
C THR A 28 19.07 -40.87 17.05
N ASP A 29 19.48 -41.61 16.02
CA ASP A 29 20.87 -42.07 15.92
C ASP A 29 21.80 -40.87 15.60
N PRO A 30 22.74 -40.51 16.49
CA PRO A 30 23.59 -39.34 16.32
C PRO A 30 24.53 -39.43 15.12
N GLY A 31 24.78 -40.64 14.60
CA GLY A 31 25.60 -40.86 13.40
C GLY A 31 24.92 -40.48 12.10
N ILE A 32 23.58 -40.42 12.06
CA ILE A 32 22.77 -40.13 10.87
C ILE A 32 21.88 -38.90 11.01
N ARG A 33 21.70 -38.35 12.22
CA ARG A 33 20.90 -37.14 12.41
C ARG A 33 21.48 -35.91 11.69
N PRO A 34 20.63 -35.03 11.11
CA PRO A 34 21.09 -33.80 10.46
C PRO A 34 21.71 -32.81 11.47
N PRO A 35 22.80 -32.10 11.13
CA PRO A 35 23.33 -30.99 11.93
C PRO A 35 22.27 -29.93 12.23
N ILE A 36 22.33 -29.30 13.42
CA ILE A 36 21.38 -28.23 13.80
C ILE A 36 21.38 -27.06 12.79
N SER A 37 22.53 -26.78 12.15
CA SER A 37 22.66 -25.76 11.11
C SER A 37 21.83 -26.01 9.85
N ASN A 38 21.36 -27.23 9.62
CA ASN A 38 20.54 -27.58 8.46
C ASN A 38 19.06 -27.17 8.64
N TYR A 39 18.64 -26.91 9.87
CA TYR A 39 17.29 -26.42 10.18
C TYR A 39 17.23 -24.89 10.06
N HIS A 40 16.06 -24.37 9.68
CA HIS A 40 15.84 -22.92 9.59
C HIS A 40 16.12 -22.23 10.94
N PRO A 41 16.79 -21.05 10.98
CA PRO A 41 17.16 -20.39 12.23
C PRO A 41 16.01 -20.22 13.23
N ASP A 42 14.79 -19.97 12.73
CA ASP A 42 13.59 -19.78 13.56
C ASP A 42 13.12 -21.05 14.30
N ILE A 43 13.51 -22.24 13.83
CA ILE A 43 13.08 -23.53 14.42
C ILE A 43 14.19 -24.25 15.17
N GLN A 44 15.45 -23.85 15.03
CA GLN A 44 16.60 -24.54 15.65
C GLN A 44 16.44 -24.74 17.15
N ASN A 45 15.94 -23.73 17.87
CA ASN A 45 15.69 -23.84 19.32
C ASN A 45 14.61 -24.86 19.67
N GLU A 46 13.55 -24.99 18.85
CA GLU A 46 12.49 -25.97 19.09
C GLU A 46 12.96 -27.39 18.77
N VAL A 47 13.76 -27.55 17.71
CA VAL A 47 14.44 -28.81 17.38
C VAL A 47 15.39 -29.22 18.50
N SER A 48 16.21 -28.30 19.02
CA SER A 48 17.11 -28.56 20.16
C SER A 48 16.34 -28.96 21.42
N LYS A 49 15.19 -28.32 21.71
CA LYS A 49 14.32 -28.74 22.83
C LYS A 49 13.76 -30.15 22.62
N ALA A 50 13.39 -30.51 21.41
CA ALA A 50 12.87 -31.85 21.10
C ALA A 50 13.96 -32.91 21.34
N TYR A 51 15.18 -32.70 20.87
CA TYR A 51 16.32 -33.59 21.17
C TYR A 51 16.63 -33.68 22.66
N LEU A 52 16.58 -32.57 23.41
CA LEU A 52 16.77 -32.59 24.87
C LEU A 52 15.66 -33.36 25.61
N LYS A 53 14.44 -33.40 25.08
CA LYS A 53 13.34 -34.21 25.63
C LYS A 53 13.49 -35.69 25.32
N ILE A 54 13.97 -36.03 24.12
CA ILE A 54 14.28 -37.41 23.72
C ILE A 54 15.43 -37.96 24.58
N GLY A 55 16.44 -37.14 24.84
CA GLY A 55 17.64 -37.53 25.58
C GLY A 55 18.69 -38.17 24.69
N CYS A 56 19.76 -38.66 25.31
CA CYS A 56 20.85 -39.32 24.60
C CYS A 56 20.42 -40.70 24.08
N HIS A 57 20.79 -41.04 22.85
CA HIS A 57 20.51 -42.34 22.24
C HIS A 57 21.35 -43.43 22.89
N GLN A 58 20.66 -44.43 23.45
CA GLN A 58 21.26 -45.63 24.00
C GLN A 58 20.69 -46.86 23.28
N PRO A 59 21.53 -47.76 22.73
CA PRO A 59 21.05 -48.95 22.07
C PRO A 59 20.20 -49.84 23.00
N PRO A 60 19.29 -50.66 22.45
CA PRO A 60 18.48 -51.61 23.22
C PRO A 60 19.32 -52.51 24.13
N HIS A 61 18.73 -53.02 25.22
CA HIS A 61 19.46 -53.83 26.21
C HIS A 61 20.19 -55.05 25.61
N ASN A 62 19.65 -55.62 24.54
CA ASN A 62 20.17 -56.77 23.79
C ASN A 62 21.16 -56.41 22.66
N PHE A 63 21.49 -55.13 22.48
CA PHE A 63 22.45 -54.69 21.48
C PHE A 63 23.86 -55.23 21.79
N VAL A 64 24.48 -55.83 20.78
CA VAL A 64 25.83 -56.40 20.89
C VAL A 64 26.83 -55.41 20.33
N TYR A 65 27.52 -54.69 21.21
CA TYR A 65 28.55 -53.73 20.81
C TYR A 65 29.66 -54.40 19.97
N PRO A 66 29.98 -53.86 18.78
CA PRO A 66 30.99 -54.43 17.90
C PRO A 66 32.36 -54.49 18.56
N TRP A 67 33.12 -55.53 18.21
CA TRP A 67 34.54 -55.61 18.57
C TRP A 67 35.37 -54.93 17.49
N SER A 68 36.13 -53.90 17.88
CA SER A 68 37.10 -53.24 17.03
C SER A 68 38.53 -53.54 17.49
N LEU A 69 39.42 -53.76 16.52
CA LEU A 69 40.85 -53.96 16.79
C LEU A 69 41.47 -52.59 17.10
N LYS A 70 41.89 -52.37 18.34
CA LYS A 70 42.50 -51.11 18.80
C LYS A 70 43.89 -51.40 19.35
N GLY A 71 44.89 -51.35 18.46
CA GLY A 71 46.23 -51.88 18.73
C GLY A 71 46.22 -53.42 18.68
N ASN A 72 46.88 -54.07 19.65
CA ASN A 72 46.98 -55.55 19.72
C ASN A 72 45.82 -56.22 20.47
N GLN A 73 44.82 -55.47 20.91
CA GLN A 73 43.68 -56.00 21.67
C GLN A 73 42.35 -55.67 20.99
N ARG A 74 41.42 -56.61 21.03
CA ARG A 74 40.01 -56.36 20.69
C ARG A 74 39.38 -55.57 21.82
N ARG A 75 38.79 -54.44 21.49
CA ARG A 75 38.05 -53.58 22.43
C ARG A 75 36.67 -53.29 21.86
N ARG A 76 35.74 -52.89 22.71
CA ARG A 76 34.38 -52.47 22.36
C ARG A 76 33.96 -51.35 23.30
N PHE A 77 32.89 -50.65 22.95
CA PHE A 77 32.27 -49.67 23.84
C PHE A 77 31.88 -50.31 25.19
N GLY A 78 32.19 -49.64 26.30
CA GLY A 78 31.83 -50.08 27.65
C GLY A 78 30.44 -49.59 28.02
N LYS A 79 29.44 -50.49 28.11
CA LYS A 79 28.06 -50.14 28.47
C LYS A 79 27.95 -49.34 29.78
N ASN A 80 28.82 -49.61 30.74
CA ASN A 80 28.95 -48.91 32.02
C ASN A 80 29.36 -47.43 31.88
N TRP A 81 29.75 -46.95 30.70
CA TRP A 81 30.02 -45.54 30.47
C TRP A 81 28.76 -44.69 30.42
N PHE A 82 27.60 -45.25 30.06
CA PHE A 82 26.32 -44.54 30.15
C PHE A 82 25.98 -44.16 31.60
N ASP A 83 26.37 -44.98 32.58
CA ASP A 83 26.16 -44.71 34.00
C ASP A 83 27.12 -43.63 34.55
N LEU A 84 28.26 -43.43 33.89
CA LEU A 84 29.29 -42.46 34.29
C LEU A 84 29.13 -41.10 33.60
N TYR A 85 28.55 -41.09 32.40
CA TYR A 85 28.51 -39.94 31.50
C TYR A 85 27.15 -39.87 30.81
N ASP A 86 26.23 -39.14 31.43
CA ASP A 86 24.86 -38.92 30.97
C ASP A 86 24.76 -38.21 29.61
N TRP A 87 25.82 -37.53 29.18
CA TRP A 87 25.91 -36.83 27.89
C TRP A 87 26.26 -37.73 26.70
N ILE A 88 26.63 -39.00 26.92
CA ILE A 88 27.04 -39.90 25.84
C ILE A 88 25.84 -40.27 24.98
N ASP A 89 25.97 -39.95 23.69
CA ASP A 89 24.98 -40.20 22.64
C ASP A 89 25.61 -41.19 21.64
N TYR A 90 25.21 -42.46 21.65
CA TYR A 90 25.91 -43.52 20.91
C TYR A 90 25.25 -43.81 19.56
N SER A 91 26.04 -44.01 18.50
CA SER A 91 25.55 -44.36 17.17
C SER A 91 25.69 -45.85 16.88
N GLU A 92 24.57 -46.54 16.67
CA GLU A 92 24.53 -47.95 16.26
C GLU A 92 25.05 -48.13 14.83
N SER A 93 24.71 -47.20 13.94
CA SER A 93 25.12 -47.23 12.54
C SER A 93 26.62 -47.03 12.32
N LYS A 94 27.30 -46.28 13.21
CA LYS A 94 28.72 -45.94 13.05
C LYS A 94 29.68 -46.55 14.08
N ASP A 95 29.20 -47.16 15.16
CA ASP A 95 30.03 -47.58 16.31
C ASP A 95 30.88 -46.42 16.87
N LEU A 96 30.22 -45.29 17.16
CA LEU A 96 30.83 -44.04 17.63
C LEU A 96 30.05 -43.44 18.79
N ALA A 97 30.75 -42.81 19.74
CA ALA A 97 30.15 -42.02 20.80
C ALA A 97 30.23 -40.52 20.49
N PHE A 98 29.10 -39.83 20.63
CA PHE A 98 28.94 -38.39 20.48
C PHE A 98 28.55 -37.75 21.82
N CYS A 99 28.49 -36.42 21.85
CA CYS A 99 27.99 -35.66 23.00
C CYS A 99 26.74 -34.88 22.58
N LEU A 100 25.59 -35.20 23.16
CA LEU A 100 24.32 -34.55 22.84
C LEU A 100 24.38 -33.03 23.10
N PRO A 101 24.77 -32.52 24.29
CA PRO A 101 24.90 -31.08 24.52
C PRO A 101 25.79 -30.38 23.49
N CYS A 102 26.96 -30.97 23.18
CA CYS A 102 27.88 -30.37 22.23
C CYS A 102 27.28 -30.33 20.82
N PHE A 103 26.63 -31.41 20.37
CA PHE A 103 25.97 -31.39 19.07
C PHE A 103 24.94 -30.26 18.95
N LEU A 104 24.19 -29.99 20.02
CA LEU A 104 23.14 -28.97 20.02
C LEU A 104 23.69 -27.54 20.01
N PHE A 105 24.82 -27.27 20.66
CA PHE A 105 25.26 -25.91 20.98
C PHE A 105 26.71 -25.58 20.58
N LYS A 106 27.45 -26.49 19.95
CA LYS A 106 28.86 -26.26 19.58
C LYS A 106 29.06 -25.02 18.72
N ASN A 107 28.18 -24.80 17.75
CA ASN A 107 28.22 -23.62 16.87
C ASN A 107 28.02 -22.29 17.62
N VAL A 108 27.55 -22.33 18.86
CA VAL A 108 27.34 -21.17 19.74
C VAL A 108 28.48 -21.05 20.76
N SER A 109 29.12 -22.16 21.13
CA SER A 109 30.29 -22.20 22.01
C SER A 109 31.54 -21.69 21.29
N LYS A 110 32.35 -20.88 21.99
CA LYS A 110 33.59 -20.27 21.44
C LYS A 110 34.84 -21.14 21.62
N TYR A 111 34.73 -22.34 22.18
CA TYR A 111 35.88 -23.12 22.67
C TYR A 111 35.93 -24.56 22.10
N GLY A 112 37.14 -25.13 22.00
CA GLY A 112 37.42 -26.56 21.80
C GLY A 112 37.14 -27.13 20.40
N GLY A 113 37.66 -28.33 20.10
CA GLY A 113 37.43 -29.05 18.82
C GLY A 113 36.10 -29.82 18.76
N ASP A 114 35.77 -30.34 17.57
CA ASP A 114 34.47 -30.94 17.22
C ASP A 114 34.42 -32.48 17.29
N HIS A 115 35.41 -33.10 17.94
CA HIS A 115 35.58 -34.55 17.91
C HIS A 115 34.36 -35.36 18.38
N PHE A 116 33.60 -34.86 19.35
CA PHE A 116 32.37 -35.49 19.87
C PHE A 116 31.09 -35.02 19.14
N VAL A 117 31.23 -34.24 18.06
CA VAL A 117 30.10 -33.67 17.29
C VAL A 117 30.12 -34.17 15.85
N THR A 118 31.26 -34.04 15.15
CA THR A 118 31.36 -34.35 13.71
C THR A 118 31.96 -35.72 13.44
N GLU A 119 33.11 -36.03 14.05
CA GLU A 119 33.85 -37.28 13.79
C GLU A 119 33.40 -38.46 14.64
N GLY A 120 32.91 -38.20 15.85
CA GLY A 120 32.60 -39.22 16.85
C GLY A 120 33.84 -39.81 17.53
N PHE A 121 33.65 -40.33 18.74
CA PHE A 121 34.69 -40.94 19.55
C PHE A 121 34.66 -42.47 19.40
N SER A 122 35.80 -43.07 19.06
CA SER A 122 35.99 -44.54 18.96
C SER A 122 37.22 -45.06 19.70
N ASP A 123 37.91 -44.23 20.47
CA ASP A 123 39.16 -44.61 21.14
C ASP A 123 38.88 -45.36 22.45
N TRP A 124 38.31 -46.57 22.32
CA TRP A 124 37.94 -47.45 23.44
C TRP A 124 39.14 -47.85 24.33
N LYS A 125 40.37 -47.62 23.86
CA LYS A 125 41.60 -47.84 24.64
C LYS A 125 41.79 -46.73 25.69
N ASN A 126 41.49 -45.48 25.33
CA ASN A 126 41.74 -44.30 26.16
C ASN A 126 40.42 -43.73 26.70
N SER A 127 39.67 -44.53 27.47
CA SER A 127 38.41 -44.09 28.08
C SER A 127 38.55 -42.84 28.97
N GLN A 128 39.74 -42.55 29.49
CA GLN A 128 40.06 -41.30 30.19
C GLN A 128 39.72 -40.04 29.38
N ARG A 129 39.69 -40.11 28.03
CA ARG A 129 39.30 -38.99 27.18
C ARG A 129 37.81 -38.64 27.31
N LEU A 130 36.96 -39.60 27.69
CA LEU A 130 35.57 -39.34 28.07
C LEU A 130 35.52 -38.49 29.34
N ALA A 131 36.30 -38.86 30.37
CA ALA A 131 36.41 -38.07 31.60
C ALA A 131 36.91 -36.64 31.31
N ASN A 132 37.97 -36.50 30.51
CA ASN A 132 38.52 -35.19 30.16
C ASN A 132 37.52 -34.32 29.35
N HIS A 133 36.66 -34.93 28.54
CA HIS A 133 35.59 -34.20 27.86
C HIS A 133 34.56 -33.68 28.87
N ALA A 134 34.14 -34.52 29.82
CA ALA A 134 33.16 -34.16 30.84
C ALA A 134 33.67 -33.08 31.82
N THR A 135 34.96 -33.11 32.19
CA THR A 135 35.49 -32.26 33.28
C THR A 135 36.39 -31.11 32.84
N SER A 136 37.09 -31.22 31.70
CA SER A 136 38.13 -30.26 31.30
C SER A 136 37.80 -29.47 30.03
N SER A 137 36.65 -29.72 29.41
CA SER A 137 36.22 -29.02 28.20
C SER A 137 35.30 -27.86 28.56
N ASN A 138 35.83 -26.62 28.51
CA ASN A 138 35.01 -25.40 28.61
C ASN A 138 33.86 -25.41 27.60
N SER A 139 34.09 -25.99 26.43
CA SER A 139 33.05 -26.14 25.41
C SER A 139 31.90 -27.02 25.86
N HIS A 140 32.20 -28.16 26.50
CA HIS A 140 31.18 -29.07 27.02
C HIS A 140 30.37 -28.38 28.12
N VAL A 141 31.05 -27.75 29.08
CA VAL A 141 30.42 -27.02 30.18
C VAL A 141 29.47 -25.93 29.67
N ASP A 142 29.91 -25.11 28.69
CA ASP A 142 29.06 -24.11 28.04
C ASP A 142 27.83 -24.73 27.38
N CYS A 143 28.01 -25.82 26.62
CA CYS A 143 26.92 -26.50 25.93
C CYS A 143 25.90 -27.12 26.90
N VAL A 144 26.35 -27.66 28.03
CA VAL A 144 25.49 -28.17 29.11
C VAL A 144 24.71 -27.03 29.75
N HIS A 145 25.36 -25.90 30.04
CA HIS A 145 24.68 -24.70 30.54
C HIS A 145 23.61 -24.18 29.58
N MET A 146 23.89 -24.14 28.28
CA MET A 146 22.92 -23.74 27.25
C MET A 146 21.75 -24.72 27.15
N SER A 147 22.01 -26.02 27.28
CA SER A 147 20.98 -27.07 27.33
C SER A 147 20.03 -26.85 28.50
N TYR A 148 20.58 -26.61 29.70
CA TYR A 148 19.81 -26.28 30.90
C TYR A 148 19.02 -24.98 30.73
N ALA A 149 19.64 -23.91 30.23
CA ALA A 149 18.98 -22.63 30.03
C ALA A 149 17.80 -22.73 29.05
N LEU A 150 17.95 -23.51 27.97
CA LEU A 150 16.90 -23.72 26.97
C LEU A 150 15.68 -24.48 27.53
N MET A 151 15.92 -25.44 28.44
CA MET A 151 14.87 -26.23 29.09
C MET A 151 14.19 -25.51 30.25
N ASN A 152 14.73 -24.38 30.71
CA ASN A 152 14.16 -23.58 31.80
C ASN A 152 13.38 -22.37 31.26
N PRO A 153 12.05 -22.48 31.03
CA PRO A 153 11.26 -21.42 30.39
C PRO A 153 11.30 -20.08 31.16
N ASN A 154 11.54 -20.14 32.47
CA ASN A 154 11.57 -18.98 33.38
C ASN A 154 12.74 -18.02 33.13
N GLN A 155 13.78 -18.43 32.41
CA GLN A 155 14.93 -17.58 32.07
C GLN A 155 14.82 -16.90 30.70
N SER A 156 13.80 -17.24 29.91
CA SER A 156 13.61 -16.61 28.60
C SER A 156 13.33 -15.11 28.74
N ILE A 157 13.75 -14.31 27.75
CA ILE A 157 13.39 -12.89 27.68
C ILE A 157 11.87 -12.72 27.74
N LYS A 158 11.11 -13.61 27.08
CA LYS A 158 9.65 -13.64 27.16
C LYS A 158 9.16 -13.83 28.61
N ALA A 159 9.72 -14.76 29.35
CA ALA A 159 9.38 -14.96 30.76
C ALA A 159 9.82 -13.78 31.62
N ALA A 160 10.96 -13.14 31.36
CA ALA A 160 11.39 -11.93 32.07
C ALA A 160 10.40 -10.75 31.87
N PHE A 161 9.82 -10.61 30.66
CA PHE A 161 8.74 -9.64 30.41
C PHE A 161 7.44 -10.01 31.14
N VAL A 162 7.04 -11.29 31.12
CA VAL A 162 5.82 -11.75 31.80
C VAL A 162 5.94 -11.67 33.32
N ASN A 163 7.13 -11.96 33.86
CA ASN A 163 7.43 -11.96 35.29
C ASN A 163 7.77 -10.56 35.83
N GLN A 164 7.65 -9.50 35.02
CA GLN A 164 7.70 -8.14 35.56
C GLN A 164 6.57 -7.93 36.56
N THR A 165 6.81 -7.08 37.55
CA THR A 165 5.79 -6.74 38.54
C THR A 165 4.53 -6.24 37.85
N LYS A 166 3.35 -6.60 38.37
CA LYS A 166 2.05 -6.11 37.86
C LYS A 166 2.05 -4.59 37.67
N GLN A 167 2.72 -3.88 38.59
CA GLN A 167 2.92 -2.44 38.52
C GLN A 167 3.71 -2.01 37.28
N ARG A 168 4.91 -2.55 37.02
CA ARG A 168 5.71 -2.20 35.83
C ARG A 168 4.97 -2.49 34.52
N ASN A 169 4.26 -3.61 34.45
CA ASN A 169 3.43 -3.94 33.29
C ASN A 169 2.29 -2.93 33.10
N SER A 170 1.67 -2.46 34.19
CA SER A 170 0.63 -1.43 34.12
C SER A 170 1.20 -0.08 33.67
N GLU A 171 2.32 0.33 34.25
CA GLU A 171 3.01 1.58 33.91
C GLU A 171 3.42 1.57 32.43
N TYR A 172 4.05 0.48 31.96
CA TYR A 172 4.41 0.33 30.55
C TYR A 172 3.20 0.45 29.62
N ARG A 173 2.07 -0.19 29.95
CA ARG A 173 0.83 -0.08 29.18
C ARG A 173 0.31 1.35 29.12
N VAL A 174 0.38 2.10 30.22
CA VAL A 174 -0.02 3.52 30.23
C VAL A 174 0.84 4.33 29.27
N ARG A 175 2.17 4.14 29.25
CA ARG A 175 3.07 4.86 28.31
C ARG A 175 2.78 4.54 26.85
N VAL A 176 2.62 3.25 26.54
CA VAL A 176 2.32 2.80 25.17
C VAL A 176 0.94 3.29 24.72
N ASN A 177 -0.07 3.21 25.59
CA ASN A 177 -1.42 3.69 25.27
C ASN A 177 -1.44 5.20 25.04
N THR A 178 -0.72 5.99 25.86
CA THR A 178 -0.63 7.45 25.69
C THR A 178 -0.02 7.79 24.33
N SER A 179 1.10 7.14 24.00
CA SER A 179 1.79 7.31 22.72
C SER A 179 0.91 6.87 21.54
N LEU A 180 0.16 5.77 21.68
CA LEU A 180 -0.77 5.27 20.67
C LEU A 180 -1.95 6.23 20.46
N ILE A 181 -2.48 6.87 21.50
CA ILE A 181 -3.55 7.87 21.38
C ILE A 181 -3.06 9.06 20.54
N ALA A 182 -1.86 9.59 20.84
CA ALA A 182 -1.25 10.66 20.07
C ALA A 182 -1.01 10.24 18.61
N THR A 183 -0.42 9.06 18.36
CA THR A 183 -0.25 8.50 17.01
C THR A 183 -1.57 8.41 16.26
N LYS A 184 -2.62 7.83 16.86
CA LYS A 184 -3.93 7.69 16.22
C LYS A 184 -4.58 9.04 15.93
N PHE A 185 -4.40 10.03 16.79
CA PHE A 185 -4.92 11.38 16.56
C PHE A 185 -4.24 12.00 15.33
N LEU A 186 -2.91 11.99 15.31
CA LEU A 186 -2.13 12.58 14.22
C LEU A 186 -2.38 11.90 12.88
N LEU A 187 -2.48 10.56 12.86
CA LEU A 187 -2.84 9.80 11.64
C LEU A 187 -4.22 10.20 11.11
N ARG A 188 -5.23 10.28 11.99
CA ARG A 188 -6.60 10.66 11.60
C ARG A 188 -6.70 12.09 11.08
N CYS A 189 -5.90 13.00 11.64
CA CYS A 189 -5.85 14.40 11.23
C CYS A 189 -4.91 14.65 10.04
N GLY A 190 -4.13 13.66 9.60
CA GLY A 190 -3.11 13.85 8.57
C GLY A 190 -2.00 14.84 8.99
N MET A 191 -1.73 14.94 10.29
CA MET A 191 -0.79 15.92 10.86
C MET A 191 0.64 15.37 10.94
N PRO A 192 1.67 16.24 10.85
CA PRO A 192 3.04 15.84 11.09
C PRO A 192 3.22 15.39 12.55
N PHE A 193 4.08 14.40 12.77
CA PHE A 193 4.38 13.91 14.12
C PHE A 193 5.40 14.80 14.84
N ARG A 194 6.34 15.34 14.08
CA ARG A 194 7.59 15.92 14.58
C ARG A 194 7.51 17.44 14.63
N GLY A 195 8.20 18.04 15.59
CA GLY A 195 8.49 19.47 15.62
C GLY A 195 9.82 19.79 14.95
N SER A 196 10.03 21.07 14.61
CA SER A 196 11.33 21.55 14.13
C SER A 196 12.40 21.50 15.22
N ASP A 197 12.01 21.80 16.46
CA ASP A 197 12.82 21.63 17.67
C ASP A 197 12.01 20.88 18.72
N GLU A 198 12.47 19.68 19.09
CA GLU A 198 11.85 18.85 20.13
C GLU A 198 12.60 18.89 21.46
N SER A 199 13.51 19.86 21.63
CA SER A 199 14.24 20.06 22.87
C SER A 199 13.28 20.41 24.02
N PHE A 200 13.69 20.11 25.25
CA PHE A 200 12.88 20.42 26.44
C PHE A 200 12.50 21.91 26.55
N ASN A 201 13.36 22.79 26.03
CA ASN A 201 13.19 24.25 26.08
C ASN A 201 12.43 24.82 24.87
N SER A 202 12.02 23.98 23.91
CA SER A 202 11.25 24.43 22.76
C SER A 202 9.87 24.91 23.20
N LEU A 203 9.43 26.04 22.65
CA LEU A 203 8.06 26.56 22.83
C LEU A 203 7.01 25.65 22.20
N PHE A 204 7.39 24.85 21.20
CA PHE A 204 6.54 23.87 20.53
C PHE A 204 7.39 22.67 20.10
N LYS A 205 7.31 21.60 20.88
CA LYS A 205 8.10 20.37 20.69
C LYS A 205 7.62 19.51 19.52
N GLY A 206 6.54 19.92 18.87
CA GLY A 206 5.91 19.21 17.77
C GLY A 206 4.62 18.49 18.17
N PRO A 207 3.71 18.24 17.22
CA PRO A 207 2.35 17.80 17.54
C PRO A 207 2.27 16.54 18.39
N PHE A 208 3.16 15.56 18.19
CA PHE A 208 3.16 14.34 18.99
C PHE A 208 3.49 14.61 20.46
N LEU A 209 4.56 15.38 20.72
CA LEU A 209 4.99 15.68 22.07
C LEU A 209 4.02 16.63 22.78
N GLU A 210 3.48 17.61 22.07
CA GLU A 210 2.44 18.49 22.63
C GLU A 210 1.17 17.72 23.00
N LEU A 211 0.74 16.75 22.18
CA LEU A 211 -0.38 15.88 22.55
C LEU A 211 -0.06 15.01 23.77
N VAL A 212 1.17 14.50 23.90
CA VAL A 212 1.59 13.73 25.07
C VAL A 212 1.61 14.62 26.32
N ASP A 213 2.17 15.83 26.24
CA ASP A 213 2.18 16.79 27.36
C ASP A 213 0.74 17.21 27.73
N THR A 214 -0.14 17.44 26.75
CA THR A 214 -1.58 17.69 26.99
C THR A 214 -2.24 16.51 27.72
N LEU A 215 -1.95 15.27 27.32
CA LEU A 215 -2.49 14.07 27.98
C LEU A 215 -1.98 13.93 29.43
N LYS A 216 -0.74 14.36 29.70
CA LYS A 216 -0.17 14.41 31.05
C LYS A 216 -0.87 15.46 31.93
N GLU A 217 -1.19 16.64 31.37
CA GLU A 217 -1.94 17.69 32.09
C GLU A 217 -3.35 17.23 32.46
N ILE A 218 -4.03 16.52 31.55
CA ILE A 218 -5.38 15.99 31.77
C ILE A 218 -5.38 14.86 32.81
N ASN A 219 -4.36 14.01 32.83
CA ASN A 219 -4.30 12.86 33.71
C ASN A 219 -2.95 12.79 34.48
N PRO A 220 -2.94 13.19 35.77
CA PRO A 220 -1.76 13.12 36.62
C PRO A 220 -1.13 11.73 36.75
N GLU A 221 -1.90 10.65 36.58
CA GLU A 221 -1.34 9.30 36.55
C GLU A 221 -0.45 9.07 35.33
N ILE A 222 -0.84 9.61 34.16
CA ILE A 222 -0.02 9.58 32.94
C ILE A 222 1.27 10.37 33.16
N ALA A 223 1.17 11.58 33.74
CA ALA A 223 2.34 12.40 34.08
C ALA A 223 3.32 11.62 34.96
N ASN A 224 2.85 11.07 36.08
CA ASN A 224 3.69 10.30 37.01
C ASN A 224 4.35 9.10 36.33
N VAL A 225 3.64 8.40 35.45
CA VAL A 225 4.17 7.20 34.78
C VAL A 225 5.19 7.55 33.70
N ILE A 226 4.95 8.60 32.91
CA ILE A 226 5.83 9.01 31.81
C ILE A 226 7.07 9.72 32.35
N ASP A 227 6.91 10.70 33.25
CA ASP A 227 8.04 11.51 33.73
C ASP A 227 9.00 10.73 34.64
N CYS A 228 8.52 9.70 35.34
CA CYS A 228 9.35 8.79 36.13
C CYS A 228 9.89 7.59 35.33
N ALA A 229 9.77 7.59 34.00
CA ALA A 229 10.23 6.46 33.19
C ALA A 229 11.77 6.33 33.21
N PRO A 230 12.33 5.12 33.41
CA PRO A 230 13.77 4.93 33.41
C PRO A 230 14.33 4.95 31.98
N GLY A 231 15.37 5.76 31.75
CA GLY A 231 16.12 5.80 30.49
C GLY A 231 15.24 6.11 29.29
N ASN A 232 15.30 5.30 28.23
CA ASN A 232 14.55 5.56 27.00
C ASN A 232 13.11 5.01 27.02
N ASN A 233 12.58 4.64 28.19
CA ASN A 233 11.27 3.99 28.32
C ASN A 233 10.08 4.97 28.30
N PHE A 234 10.25 6.17 27.73
CA PHE A 234 9.19 7.17 27.60
C PHE A 234 8.14 6.80 26.54
N MET A 235 8.49 5.96 25.56
CA MET A 235 7.67 5.61 24.39
C MET A 235 7.40 6.77 23.43
N THR A 236 8.10 7.89 23.57
CA THR A 236 7.90 9.10 22.76
C THR A 236 8.91 9.26 21.61
N ALA A 237 9.94 8.42 21.54
CA ALA A 237 11.00 8.53 20.55
C ALA A 237 10.49 8.38 19.10
N PRO A 238 11.09 9.04 18.11
CA PRO A 238 10.66 8.98 16.71
C PRO A 238 10.63 7.56 16.13
N THR A 239 11.52 6.67 16.59
CA THR A 239 11.50 5.25 16.19
C THR A 239 10.24 4.54 16.70
N ILE A 240 9.83 4.81 17.95
CA ILE A 240 8.60 4.25 18.53
C ILE A 240 7.36 4.83 17.84
N GLN A 241 7.36 6.12 17.53
CA GLN A 241 6.29 6.75 16.74
C GLN A 241 6.10 6.02 15.40
N LYS A 242 7.21 5.68 14.72
CA LYS A 242 7.17 4.91 13.48
C LYS A 242 6.65 3.50 13.67
N ASP A 243 7.11 2.79 14.70
CA ASP A 243 6.65 1.44 15.02
C ASP A 243 5.15 1.41 15.33
N LEU A 244 4.64 2.42 16.07
CA LEU A 244 3.21 2.54 16.38
C LEU A 244 2.37 2.83 15.14
N ALA A 245 2.84 3.70 14.26
CA ALA A 245 2.15 3.98 12.99
C ALA A 245 2.15 2.75 12.07
N ALA A 246 3.28 2.05 11.94
CA ALA A 246 3.36 0.79 11.21
C ALA A 246 2.41 -0.28 11.79
N ALA A 247 2.30 -0.37 13.12
CA ALA A 247 1.34 -1.27 13.78
C ALA A 247 -0.12 -0.87 13.45
N CYS A 248 -0.44 0.43 13.50
CA CYS A 248 -1.77 0.93 13.09
C CYS A 248 -2.07 0.60 11.62
N ALA A 249 -1.13 0.82 10.72
CA ALA A 249 -1.28 0.49 9.30
C ALA A 249 -1.47 -1.02 9.08
N CYS A 250 -0.75 -1.87 9.82
CA CYS A 250 -0.92 -3.32 9.77
C CYS A 250 -2.34 -3.73 10.21
N GLU A 251 -2.82 -3.22 11.35
CA GLU A 251 -4.17 -3.49 11.85
C GLU A 251 -5.25 -2.99 10.88
N ILE A 252 -5.11 -1.78 10.33
CA ILE A 252 -6.04 -1.24 9.32
C ILE A 252 -6.06 -2.13 8.07
N THR A 253 -4.89 -2.55 7.60
CA THR A 253 -4.79 -3.42 6.41
C THR A 253 -5.43 -4.78 6.67
N GLN A 254 -5.22 -5.36 7.85
CA GLN A 254 -5.88 -6.60 8.27
C GLN A 254 -7.40 -6.42 8.35
N GLN A 255 -7.90 -5.30 8.88
CA GLN A 255 -9.34 -5.02 8.90
C GLN A 255 -9.91 -4.91 7.48
N ILE A 256 -9.21 -4.26 6.55
CA ILE A 256 -9.62 -4.19 5.14
C ILE A 256 -9.68 -5.60 4.53
N VAL A 257 -8.66 -6.41 4.74
CA VAL A 257 -8.61 -7.80 4.23
C VAL A 257 -9.71 -8.66 4.85
N CYS A 258 -9.96 -8.55 6.16
CA CYS A 258 -11.05 -9.25 6.82
C CYS A 258 -12.44 -8.80 6.34
N ASP A 259 -12.60 -7.53 5.97
CA ASP A 259 -13.86 -6.97 5.45
C ASP A 259 -14.13 -7.42 4.00
N ILE A 260 -13.07 -7.69 3.22
CA ILE A 260 -13.16 -8.38 1.91
C ILE A 260 -13.42 -9.89 2.12
N ALA A 261 -12.75 -10.51 3.09
CA ALA A 261 -12.74 -11.95 3.32
C ALA A 261 -12.36 -12.74 2.04
N ASP A 262 -13.19 -13.70 1.63
CA ASP A 262 -13.01 -14.49 0.41
C ASP A 262 -13.81 -13.92 -0.79
N ASP A 263 -14.34 -12.69 -0.65
CA ASP A 263 -15.17 -12.06 -1.68
C ASP A 263 -14.34 -11.42 -2.81
N VAL A 264 -15.03 -11.01 -3.87
CA VAL A 264 -14.43 -10.38 -5.04
C VAL A 264 -14.20 -8.89 -4.84
N PHE A 265 -13.20 -8.35 -5.54
CA PHE A 265 -12.86 -6.94 -5.47
C PHE A 265 -12.37 -6.37 -6.81
N CYS A 266 -12.22 -5.05 -6.87
CA CYS A 266 -11.65 -4.33 -7.98
C CYS A 266 -10.36 -3.63 -7.53
N VAL A 267 -9.35 -3.62 -8.40
CA VAL A 267 -8.13 -2.84 -8.19
C VAL A 267 -8.20 -1.51 -8.94
N LEU A 268 -7.81 -0.44 -8.27
CA LEU A 268 -7.67 0.88 -8.84
C LEU A 268 -6.20 1.28 -8.74
N ILE A 269 -5.58 1.64 -9.87
CA ILE A 269 -4.13 1.85 -9.97
C ILE A 269 -3.83 3.22 -10.62
N ASP A 270 -2.82 3.92 -10.12
CA ASP A 270 -2.22 5.11 -10.76
C ASP A 270 -0.71 5.03 -10.58
N GLU A 271 0.01 5.54 -11.57
CA GLU A 271 1.46 5.52 -11.63
C GLU A 271 2.03 6.94 -11.66
N SER A 272 3.20 7.13 -11.06
CA SER A 272 4.00 8.35 -11.26
C SER A 272 5.38 8.22 -10.67
N GLY A 273 6.29 9.02 -11.22
CA GLY A 273 7.55 9.36 -10.60
C GLY A 273 7.38 10.28 -9.39
N ASP A 274 8.19 10.07 -8.35
CA ASP A 274 8.45 11.06 -7.31
C ASP A 274 9.49 12.11 -7.76
N VAL A 275 9.80 13.08 -6.91
CA VAL A 275 10.76 14.14 -7.23
C VAL A 275 12.20 13.66 -7.42
N THR A 276 12.52 12.44 -7.00
CA THR A 276 13.82 11.80 -7.24
C THR A 276 13.85 11.01 -8.55
N GLY A 277 12.72 10.97 -9.28
CA GLY A 277 12.56 10.18 -10.50
C GLY A 277 12.29 8.70 -10.24
N LYS A 278 11.96 8.30 -9.00
CA LYS A 278 11.55 6.92 -8.70
C LYS A 278 10.09 6.72 -9.05
N GLU A 279 9.82 5.73 -9.87
CA GLU A 279 8.47 5.36 -10.27
C GLU A 279 7.75 4.61 -9.14
N GLN A 280 6.49 4.94 -8.96
CA GLN A 280 5.65 4.39 -7.90
C GLN A 280 4.28 4.03 -8.43
N MET A 281 3.73 2.96 -7.87
CA MET A 281 2.38 2.49 -8.16
C MET A 281 1.54 2.55 -6.89
N VAL A 282 0.42 3.26 -6.95
CA VAL A 282 -0.58 3.32 -5.87
C VAL A 282 -1.65 2.28 -6.16
N VAL A 283 -2.02 1.48 -5.17
CA VAL A 283 -3.12 0.51 -5.28
C VAL A 283 -4.19 0.83 -4.24
N VAL A 284 -5.41 1.04 -4.73
CA VAL A 284 -6.64 1.15 -3.93
C VAL A 284 -7.54 -0.02 -4.32
N ILE A 285 -8.14 -0.69 -3.34
CA ILE A 285 -9.12 -1.75 -3.57
C ILE A 285 -10.53 -1.18 -3.39
N ARG A 286 -11.44 -1.54 -4.30
CA ARG A 286 -12.88 -1.31 -4.20
C ARG A 286 -13.60 -2.64 -4.03
N TYR A 287 -14.45 -2.76 -3.03
CA TYR A 287 -15.21 -3.99 -2.74
C TYR A 287 -16.57 -3.66 -2.11
N VAL A 288 -17.45 -4.66 -1.96
CA VAL A 288 -18.72 -4.53 -1.25
C VAL A 288 -18.62 -5.28 0.06
N ASN A 289 -18.76 -4.59 1.19
CA ASN A 289 -18.63 -5.22 2.51
C ASN A 289 -19.84 -6.12 2.83
N SER A 290 -19.78 -6.78 3.98
CA SER A 290 -20.87 -7.64 4.48
C SER A 290 -22.22 -6.92 4.65
N GLU A 291 -22.23 -5.60 4.78
CA GLU A 291 -23.43 -4.76 4.89
C GLU A 291 -24.02 -4.36 3.52
N GLY A 292 -23.42 -4.80 2.40
CA GLY A 292 -23.85 -4.43 1.05
C GLY A 292 -23.43 -3.02 0.63
N LEU A 293 -22.47 -2.40 1.33
CA LEU A 293 -21.95 -1.06 1.06
C LEU A 293 -20.64 -1.12 0.27
N VAL A 294 -20.51 -0.26 -0.74
CA VAL A 294 -19.24 -0.10 -1.45
C VAL A 294 -18.21 0.58 -0.55
N LYS A 295 -17.05 -0.04 -0.41
CA LYS A 295 -15.88 0.52 0.26
C LYS A 295 -14.74 0.67 -0.73
N GLU A 296 -14.04 1.79 -0.63
CA GLU A 296 -12.76 2.01 -1.31
C GLU A 296 -11.69 2.23 -0.25
N ARG A 297 -10.61 1.47 -0.34
CA ARG A 297 -9.58 1.38 0.70
C ARG A 297 -8.20 1.36 0.07
N PHE A 298 -7.32 2.24 0.54
CA PHE A 298 -5.93 2.28 0.11
C PHE A 298 -5.19 1.04 0.62
N LEU A 299 -4.61 0.26 -0.30
CA LEU A 299 -3.88 -0.96 0.02
C LEU A 299 -2.39 -0.69 0.19
N GLY A 300 -1.79 0.15 -0.66
CA GLY A 300 -0.37 0.47 -0.55
C GLY A 300 0.21 1.21 -1.74
N ILE A 301 1.41 1.76 -1.51
CA ILE A 301 2.31 2.32 -2.51
C ILE A 301 3.45 1.32 -2.69
N VAL A 302 3.76 0.99 -3.94
CA VAL A 302 4.87 0.11 -4.31
C VAL A 302 5.84 0.89 -5.17
N SER A 303 7.11 0.92 -4.78
CA SER A 303 8.16 1.39 -5.69
C SER A 303 8.40 0.35 -6.77
N VAL A 304 8.33 0.79 -8.01
CA VAL A 304 8.61 -0.03 -9.19
C VAL A 304 9.90 0.48 -9.85
N LYS A 305 10.67 -0.44 -10.43
CA LYS A 305 11.93 -0.07 -11.11
C LYS A 305 11.66 0.64 -12.43
N GLU A 306 10.57 0.27 -13.08
CA GLU A 306 10.10 0.78 -14.37
C GLU A 306 8.57 0.66 -14.41
N THR A 307 7.93 1.48 -15.24
CA THR A 307 6.48 1.51 -15.48
C THR A 307 6.06 0.56 -16.60
N SER A 308 6.81 -0.52 -16.82
CA SER A 308 6.44 -1.54 -17.78
C SER A 308 5.26 -2.36 -17.24
N ALA A 309 4.34 -2.78 -18.11
CA ALA A 309 3.18 -3.59 -17.73
C ALA A 309 3.55 -4.81 -16.87
N LYS A 310 4.66 -5.47 -17.21
CA LYS A 310 5.18 -6.62 -16.47
C LYS A 310 5.64 -6.25 -15.06
N SER A 311 6.44 -5.18 -14.92
CA SER A 311 6.90 -4.73 -13.60
C SER A 311 5.72 -4.29 -12.71
N LEU A 312 4.69 -3.69 -13.29
CA LEU A 312 3.48 -3.29 -12.57
C LEU A 312 2.68 -4.51 -12.10
N LYS A 313 2.52 -5.52 -12.96
CA LYS A 313 1.84 -6.77 -12.59
C LYS A 313 2.57 -7.49 -11.46
N GLU A 314 3.89 -7.68 -11.58
CA GLU A 314 4.70 -8.34 -10.53
C GLU A 314 4.61 -7.58 -9.19
N ALA A 315 4.60 -6.25 -9.23
CA ALA A 315 4.42 -5.40 -8.06
C ALA A 315 3.03 -5.55 -7.43
N LEU A 316 1.98 -5.61 -8.26
CA LEU A 316 0.60 -5.80 -7.82
C LEU A 316 0.42 -7.18 -7.18
N GLU A 317 0.88 -8.24 -7.84
CA GLU A 317 0.83 -9.62 -7.34
C GLU A 317 1.52 -9.76 -5.99
N LYS A 318 2.72 -9.19 -5.88
CA LYS A 318 3.47 -9.19 -4.61
C LYS A 318 2.71 -8.46 -3.52
N LEU A 319 2.13 -7.29 -3.82
CA LEU A 319 1.35 -6.54 -2.83
C LEU A 319 0.09 -7.31 -2.40
N LEU A 320 -0.64 -7.92 -3.34
CA LEU A 320 -1.81 -8.74 -3.01
C LEU A 320 -1.42 -9.96 -2.17
N SER A 321 -0.38 -10.70 -2.58
CA SER A 321 0.10 -11.90 -1.89
C SER A 321 0.54 -11.62 -0.44
N ILE A 322 1.25 -10.51 -0.20
CA ILE A 322 1.66 -10.10 1.16
C ILE A 322 0.43 -9.87 2.07
N ASN A 323 -0.69 -9.43 1.50
CA ASN A 323 -1.93 -9.16 2.21
C ASN A 323 -2.93 -10.33 2.19
N GLY A 324 -2.53 -11.52 1.69
CA GLY A 324 -3.40 -12.68 1.61
C GLY A 324 -4.50 -12.59 0.54
N LEU A 325 -4.35 -11.68 -0.42
CA LEU A 325 -5.27 -11.50 -1.55
C LEU A 325 -4.71 -12.13 -2.83
N SER A 326 -5.59 -12.44 -3.78
CA SER A 326 -5.25 -13.09 -5.04
C SER A 326 -5.72 -12.28 -6.25
N LEU A 327 -4.96 -12.32 -7.35
CA LEU A 327 -5.41 -11.80 -8.65
C LEU A 327 -6.70 -12.47 -9.13
N SER A 328 -6.93 -13.74 -8.77
CA SER A 328 -8.12 -14.51 -9.19
C SER A 328 -9.43 -13.99 -8.60
N SER A 329 -9.39 -13.22 -7.51
CA SER A 329 -10.57 -12.59 -6.89
C SER A 329 -10.90 -11.22 -7.49
N ILE A 330 -10.09 -10.73 -8.44
CA ILE A 330 -10.34 -9.46 -9.11
C ILE A 330 -11.51 -9.60 -10.09
N ARG A 331 -12.44 -8.64 -10.12
CA ARG A 331 -13.54 -8.55 -11.10
C ARG A 331 -13.57 -7.24 -11.87
N GLY A 332 -12.76 -6.29 -11.45
CA GLY A 332 -12.56 -5.02 -12.12
C GLY A 332 -11.13 -4.53 -11.96
N GLN A 333 -10.63 -3.83 -12.97
CA GLN A 333 -9.36 -3.11 -12.91
C GLN A 333 -9.57 -1.72 -13.51
N ARG A 334 -9.13 -0.67 -12.82
CA ARG A 334 -9.24 0.72 -13.33
C ARG A 334 -7.96 1.49 -13.15
N TYR A 335 -7.55 2.11 -14.25
CA TYR A 335 -6.40 2.99 -14.35
C TYR A 335 -6.54 3.83 -15.62
N ASP A 336 -5.54 4.66 -15.92
CA ASP A 336 -5.56 5.53 -17.09
C ASP A 336 -5.39 4.77 -18.43
N GLY A 337 -5.41 5.54 -19.52
CA GLY A 337 -5.30 5.02 -20.88
C GLY A 337 -3.87 4.85 -21.37
N ALA A 338 -2.84 4.95 -20.53
CA ALA A 338 -1.46 4.81 -20.96
C ALA A 338 -1.20 3.46 -21.63
N SER A 339 -0.28 3.41 -22.60
CA SER A 339 -0.02 2.20 -23.39
C SER A 339 0.39 1.00 -22.52
N ASN A 340 1.20 1.24 -21.49
CA ASN A 340 1.65 0.20 -20.55
C ASN A 340 0.52 -0.29 -19.64
N MET A 341 -0.58 0.46 -19.55
CA MET A 341 -1.75 0.14 -18.75
C MET A 341 -2.84 -0.52 -19.60
N ARG A 342 -3.41 0.20 -20.57
CA ARG A 342 -4.54 -0.23 -21.40
C ARG A 342 -4.14 -1.16 -22.56
N GLY A 343 -2.87 -1.16 -22.99
CA GLY A 343 -2.43 -1.73 -24.25
C GLY A 343 -2.91 -3.17 -24.52
N LYS A 344 -3.57 -3.38 -25.67
CA LYS A 344 -4.25 -4.64 -26.03
C LYS A 344 -3.34 -5.87 -26.07
N PHE A 345 -2.07 -5.70 -26.42
CA PHE A 345 -1.14 -6.82 -26.64
C PHE A 345 -0.18 -7.09 -25.48
N GLY A 346 -0.02 -6.14 -24.56
CA GLY A 346 1.00 -6.24 -23.52
C GLY A 346 0.91 -5.18 -22.43
N GLY A 347 -0.20 -4.46 -22.35
CA GLY A 347 -0.49 -3.58 -21.21
C GLY A 347 -0.89 -4.39 -19.97
N LEU A 348 -0.87 -3.74 -18.81
CA LEU A 348 -1.26 -4.33 -17.52
C LEU A 348 -2.64 -5.00 -17.60
N ARG A 349 -3.58 -4.38 -18.33
CA ARG A 349 -4.91 -4.93 -18.63
C ARG A 349 -4.84 -6.35 -19.13
N THR A 350 -4.12 -6.54 -20.23
CA THR A 350 -4.04 -7.81 -20.93
C THR A 350 -3.34 -8.84 -20.05
N LEU A 351 -2.28 -8.44 -19.32
CA LEU A 351 -1.56 -9.36 -18.46
C LEU A 351 -2.43 -9.87 -17.29
N ILE A 352 -3.26 -9.01 -16.70
CA ILE A 352 -4.23 -9.42 -15.66
C ILE A 352 -5.35 -10.27 -16.26
N GLN A 353 -5.92 -9.86 -17.41
CA GLN A 353 -7.01 -10.61 -18.06
C GLN A 353 -6.58 -12.00 -18.56
N ASN A 354 -5.32 -12.18 -18.95
CA ASN A 354 -4.80 -13.49 -19.34
C ASN A 354 -4.81 -14.51 -18.18
N GLU A 355 -4.65 -14.05 -16.93
CA GLU A 355 -4.70 -14.90 -15.74
C GLU A 355 -6.08 -14.95 -15.09
N ASN A 356 -6.85 -13.87 -15.23
CA ASN A 356 -8.20 -13.76 -14.75
C ASN A 356 -9.09 -13.05 -15.79
N PRO A 357 -9.73 -13.80 -16.70
CA PRO A 357 -10.56 -13.23 -17.77
C PRO A 357 -11.72 -12.37 -17.26
N SER A 358 -12.19 -12.61 -16.04
CA SER A 358 -13.28 -11.85 -15.40
C SER A 358 -12.85 -10.50 -14.81
N ALA A 359 -11.57 -10.13 -14.88
CA ALA A 359 -11.04 -8.84 -14.41
C ALA A 359 -11.22 -7.74 -15.47
N TYR A 360 -12.45 -7.26 -15.67
CA TYR A 360 -12.79 -6.27 -16.70
C TYR A 360 -12.12 -4.91 -16.45
N TYR A 361 -11.54 -4.34 -17.51
CA TYR A 361 -10.87 -3.05 -17.45
C TYR A 361 -11.85 -1.90 -17.65
N VAL A 362 -11.94 -0.97 -16.70
CA VAL A 362 -12.70 0.27 -16.85
C VAL A 362 -11.71 1.44 -16.92
N HIS A 363 -11.78 2.22 -18.00
CA HIS A 363 -10.95 3.41 -18.15
C HIS A 363 -11.28 4.44 -17.06
N CYS A 364 -10.27 5.14 -16.54
CA CYS A 364 -10.51 6.20 -15.58
C CYS A 364 -11.28 7.38 -16.20
N PHE A 365 -12.57 7.52 -15.86
CA PHE A 365 -13.43 8.61 -16.36
C PHE A 365 -12.94 10.00 -15.94
N ALA A 366 -12.34 10.13 -14.75
CA ALA A 366 -11.72 11.39 -14.33
C ALA A 366 -10.59 11.79 -15.29
N HIS A 367 -9.81 10.81 -15.77
CA HIS A 367 -8.79 11.07 -16.78
C HIS A 367 -9.41 11.42 -18.14
N GLN A 368 -10.49 10.74 -18.56
CA GLN A 368 -11.18 11.08 -19.83
C GLN A 368 -11.76 12.50 -19.83
N LEU A 369 -12.48 12.86 -18.77
CA LEU A 369 -13.03 14.21 -18.62
C LEU A 369 -11.92 15.25 -18.66
N GLN A 370 -10.80 14.97 -17.99
CA GLN A 370 -9.65 15.84 -17.97
C GLN A 370 -9.04 16.04 -19.36
N LEU A 371 -8.89 14.96 -20.13
CA LEU A 371 -8.39 15.03 -21.50
C LEU A 371 -9.35 15.82 -22.40
N ALA A 372 -10.67 15.63 -22.25
CA ALA A 372 -11.67 16.37 -22.99
C ALA A 372 -11.63 17.88 -22.69
N LEU A 373 -11.52 18.26 -21.41
CA LEU A 373 -11.39 19.65 -20.98
C LEU A 373 -10.10 20.29 -21.52
N VAL A 374 -8.96 19.62 -21.40
CA VAL A 374 -7.68 20.12 -21.94
C VAL A 374 -7.73 20.25 -23.46
N ALA A 375 -8.34 19.29 -24.16
CA ALA A 375 -8.52 19.36 -25.61
C ALA A 375 -9.41 20.54 -26.01
N CYS A 376 -10.54 20.73 -25.34
CA CYS A 376 -11.46 21.86 -25.57
C CYS A 376 -10.79 23.21 -25.27
N ALA A 377 -10.06 23.32 -24.15
CA ALA A 377 -9.33 24.55 -23.81
C ALA A 377 -8.27 24.91 -24.86
N LYS A 378 -7.62 23.92 -25.49
CA LYS A 378 -6.63 24.13 -26.55
C LYS A 378 -7.21 24.63 -27.86
N THR A 379 -8.50 24.41 -28.14
CA THR A 379 -9.14 24.91 -29.37
C THR A 379 -9.53 26.39 -29.27
N HIS A 380 -9.74 26.91 -28.06
CA HIS A 380 -10.05 28.33 -27.85
C HIS A 380 -8.78 29.18 -27.89
N LYS A 381 -8.70 30.10 -28.87
CA LYS A 381 -7.51 30.94 -29.12
C LYS A 381 -7.01 31.67 -27.87
N ASP A 382 -7.91 32.32 -27.14
CA ASP A 382 -7.51 33.14 -25.98
C ASP A 382 -7.05 32.31 -24.78
N VAL A 383 -7.70 31.16 -24.53
CA VAL A 383 -7.32 30.23 -23.46
C VAL A 383 -5.98 29.58 -23.79
N SER A 384 -5.81 29.11 -25.02
CA SER A 384 -4.55 28.57 -25.53
C SER A 384 -3.41 29.60 -25.44
N GLY A 385 -3.68 30.84 -25.87
CA GLY A 385 -2.72 31.94 -25.78
C GLY A 385 -2.36 32.31 -24.33
N PHE A 386 -3.33 32.31 -23.43
CA PHE A 386 -3.11 32.54 -22.00
C PHE A 386 -2.20 31.46 -21.38
N PHE A 387 -2.50 30.18 -21.58
CA PHE A 387 -1.64 29.10 -21.08
C PHE A 387 -0.26 29.07 -21.74
N GLY A 388 -0.15 29.50 -23.00
CA GLY A 388 1.14 29.74 -23.66
C GLY A 388 2.00 30.78 -22.91
N LYS A 389 1.39 31.92 -22.53
CA LYS A 389 2.06 32.97 -21.73
C LYS A 389 2.46 32.47 -20.34
N VAL A 390 1.56 31.75 -19.64
CA VAL A 390 1.85 31.15 -18.33
C VAL A 390 3.04 30.18 -18.44
N ASN A 391 3.06 29.31 -19.45
CA ASN A 391 4.18 28.38 -19.65
C ASN A 391 5.51 29.09 -19.94
N MET A 392 5.48 30.17 -20.71
CA MET A 392 6.66 31.01 -20.95
C MET A 392 7.22 31.56 -19.64
N LEU A 393 6.36 32.15 -18.79
CA LEU A 393 6.74 32.67 -17.47
C LEU A 393 7.33 31.57 -16.58
N VAL A 394 6.65 30.43 -16.47
CA VAL A 394 7.09 29.29 -15.66
C VAL A 394 8.49 28.83 -16.10
N ASN A 395 8.70 28.67 -17.41
CA ASN A 395 9.99 28.26 -17.95
C ASN A 395 11.07 29.34 -17.74
N PHE A 396 10.73 30.62 -17.87
CA PHE A 396 11.66 31.72 -17.63
C PHE A 396 12.17 31.73 -16.19
N ILE A 397 11.28 31.66 -15.21
CA ILE A 397 11.67 31.64 -13.78
C ILE A 397 12.41 30.35 -13.45
N ARG A 398 11.88 29.18 -13.85
CA ARG A 398 12.45 27.88 -13.47
C ARG A 398 13.77 27.55 -14.15
N SER A 399 14.08 28.14 -15.30
CA SER A 399 15.32 27.87 -16.03
C SER A 399 16.59 28.41 -15.35
N SER A 400 16.49 29.20 -14.28
CA SER A 400 17.65 29.69 -13.53
C SER A 400 17.47 29.56 -12.02
N ASN A 401 18.40 28.87 -11.38
CA ASN A 401 18.44 28.78 -9.91
C ASN A 401 18.54 30.15 -9.26
N LYS A 402 19.28 31.11 -9.86
CA LYS A 402 19.39 32.49 -9.36
C LYS A 402 18.04 33.20 -9.35
N ARG A 403 17.21 33.01 -10.40
CA ARG A 403 15.86 33.61 -10.45
C ARG A 403 14.90 32.94 -9.48
N GLN A 404 15.02 31.63 -9.30
CA GLN A 404 14.24 30.92 -8.28
C GLN A 404 14.62 31.33 -6.85
N GLU A 405 15.90 31.60 -6.60
CA GLU A 405 16.39 32.10 -5.31
C GLU A 405 15.92 33.53 -5.05
N LEU A 406 16.08 34.42 -6.03
CA LEU A 406 15.55 35.78 -5.94
C LEU A 406 14.03 35.78 -5.72
N LEU A 407 13.29 34.88 -6.36
CA LEU A 407 11.85 34.71 -6.12
C LEU A 407 11.54 34.32 -4.67
N ARG A 408 12.34 33.45 -4.05
CA ARG A 408 12.19 33.10 -2.63
C ARG A 408 12.45 34.31 -1.76
N ASP A 409 13.52 35.05 -2.00
CA ASP A 409 13.87 36.25 -1.22
C ASP A 409 12.76 37.31 -1.31
N LYS A 410 12.18 37.51 -2.50
CA LYS A 410 11.05 38.42 -2.71
C LYS A 410 9.78 37.95 -2.02
N GLN A 411 9.47 36.65 -2.04
CA GLN A 411 8.34 36.11 -1.29
C GLN A 411 8.49 36.33 0.21
N VAL A 412 9.65 36.01 0.78
CA VAL A 412 9.93 36.22 2.21
C VAL A 412 9.77 37.69 2.58
N SER A 413 10.26 38.60 1.74
CA SER A 413 10.11 40.04 1.96
C SER A 413 8.65 40.51 1.90
N GLN A 414 7.86 40.00 0.94
CA GLN A 414 6.44 40.33 0.84
C GLN A 414 5.63 39.78 2.01
N PHE A 415 5.89 38.53 2.42
CA PHE A 415 5.25 37.95 3.59
C PHE A 415 5.62 38.70 4.87
N ALA A 416 6.88 39.07 5.06
CA ALA A 416 7.30 39.89 6.21
C ALA A 416 6.52 41.22 6.26
N LYS A 417 6.36 41.89 5.12
CA LYS A 417 5.59 43.14 5.03
C LYS A 417 4.10 42.94 5.34
N LEU A 418 3.48 41.90 4.78
CA LEU A 418 2.06 41.60 5.03
C LEU A 418 1.80 41.19 6.49
N ILE A 419 2.78 40.54 7.13
CA ILE A 419 2.75 40.24 8.57
C ILE A 419 2.80 41.53 9.38
N GLU A 420 3.73 42.44 9.08
CA GLU A 420 3.85 43.74 9.77
C GLU A 420 2.59 44.59 9.62
N GLU A 421 1.91 44.52 8.47
CA GLU A 421 0.65 45.20 8.19
C GLU A 421 -0.58 44.52 8.82
N GLY A 422 -0.42 43.35 9.45
CA GLY A 422 -1.51 42.59 10.06
C GLY A 422 -2.52 42.01 9.05
N GLN A 423 -2.12 41.85 7.79
CA GLN A 423 -3.00 41.36 6.71
C GLN A 423 -3.01 39.84 6.58
N ILE A 424 -2.02 39.15 7.16
CA ILE A 424 -1.94 37.69 7.16
C ILE A 424 -1.74 37.14 8.57
N GLU A 425 -2.44 36.06 8.88
CA GLU A 425 -2.28 35.34 10.13
C GLU A 425 -0.99 34.52 10.10
N ILE A 426 -0.31 34.48 11.25
CA ILE A 426 0.88 33.66 11.48
C ILE A 426 0.39 32.42 12.22
N ASP A 427 0.23 31.31 11.50
CA ASP A 427 0.03 29.99 12.12
C ASP A 427 0.93 28.96 11.44
N SER A 428 1.20 27.87 12.14
CA SER A 428 2.03 26.77 11.67
C SER A 428 1.49 26.19 10.35
N GLY A 429 2.30 26.31 9.29
CA GLY A 429 1.95 25.84 7.95
C GLY A 429 1.30 26.88 7.03
N LEU A 430 0.96 28.06 7.54
CA LEU A 430 0.57 29.21 6.70
C LEU A 430 1.81 29.90 6.11
N ASN A 431 1.64 30.56 4.96
CA ASN A 431 2.66 31.38 4.30
C ASN A 431 3.97 30.63 3.95
N GLN A 432 3.89 29.33 3.69
CA GLN A 432 5.04 28.54 3.27
C GLN A 432 5.61 29.04 1.93
N GLU A 433 6.94 28.92 1.80
CA GLU A 433 7.61 29.13 0.52
C GLU A 433 6.94 28.32 -0.58
N SER A 434 6.55 28.99 -1.66
CA SER A 434 5.93 28.33 -2.79
C SER A 434 6.74 28.56 -4.06
N SER A 435 6.77 27.58 -4.93
CA SER A 435 7.38 27.70 -6.26
C SER A 435 6.30 27.65 -7.31
N ILE A 436 6.52 28.33 -8.45
CA ILE A 436 5.63 28.20 -9.61
C ILE A 436 5.57 26.74 -10.02
N ALA A 437 4.40 26.12 -9.83
CA ALA A 437 4.14 24.76 -10.28
C ALA A 437 4.18 24.72 -11.82
N ARG A 438 4.66 23.62 -12.39
CA ARG A 438 4.57 23.42 -13.85
C ARG A 438 3.17 22.91 -14.18
N ALA A 439 2.53 23.51 -15.18
CA ALA A 439 1.37 22.90 -15.80
C ALA A 439 1.84 21.58 -16.45
N GLY A 440 1.20 20.47 -16.10
CA GLY A 440 1.43 19.18 -16.75
C GLY A 440 0.44 19.04 -17.89
N ASP A 441 0.93 18.67 -19.07
CA ASP A 441 0.12 18.60 -20.30
C ASP A 441 -1.09 17.66 -20.23
N THR A 442 -1.08 16.73 -19.26
CA THR A 442 -2.07 15.66 -19.15
C THR A 442 -3.16 15.90 -18.11
N ARG A 443 -3.04 16.89 -17.20
CA ARG A 443 -4.05 17.09 -16.14
C ARG A 443 -4.33 18.59 -15.89
N TRP A 444 -5.57 19.06 -16.13
CA TRP A 444 -6.12 20.36 -15.69
C TRP A 444 -5.84 20.71 -14.22
N GLY A 445 -5.78 19.71 -13.33
CA GLY A 445 -5.42 19.93 -11.92
C GLY A 445 -4.04 20.58 -11.77
N TYR A 446 -3.10 20.32 -12.69
CA TYR A 446 -1.83 21.04 -12.74
C TYR A 446 -1.98 22.47 -13.26
N HIS A 447 -2.87 22.71 -14.22
CA HIS A 447 -3.20 24.08 -14.66
C HIS A 447 -3.76 24.87 -13.49
N PHE A 448 -4.80 24.37 -12.82
CA PHE A 448 -5.39 25.00 -11.63
C PHE A 448 -4.33 25.31 -10.57
N ARG A 449 -3.51 24.32 -10.17
CA ARG A 449 -2.43 24.53 -9.19
C ARG A 449 -1.40 25.56 -9.64
N THR A 450 -1.07 25.59 -10.93
CA THR A 450 -0.15 26.59 -11.52
C THR A 450 -0.74 27.98 -11.43
N LEU A 451 -2.02 28.14 -11.76
CA LEU A 451 -2.74 29.42 -11.66
C LEU A 451 -2.86 29.89 -10.22
N THR A 452 -3.27 29.01 -9.29
CA THR A 452 -3.34 29.34 -7.86
C THR A 452 -1.97 29.76 -7.33
N SER A 453 -0.91 29.00 -7.64
CA SER A 453 0.45 29.37 -7.25
C SER A 453 0.87 30.72 -7.84
N LEU A 454 0.65 30.93 -9.14
CA LEU A 454 0.94 32.20 -9.81
C LEU A 454 0.23 33.38 -9.15
N MET A 455 -1.03 33.21 -8.74
CA MET A 455 -1.78 34.26 -8.02
C MET A 455 -1.21 34.53 -6.63
N THR A 456 -0.83 33.50 -5.88
CA THR A 456 -0.25 33.65 -4.54
C THR A 456 1.09 34.39 -4.56
N ILE A 457 1.95 34.11 -5.53
CA ILE A 457 3.30 34.71 -5.61
C ILE A 457 3.43 35.76 -6.71
N TYR A 458 2.30 36.31 -7.15
CA TYR A 458 2.22 37.23 -8.27
C TYR A 458 3.11 38.46 -8.08
N GLY A 459 3.00 39.10 -6.91
CA GLY A 459 3.80 40.28 -6.58
C GLY A 459 5.30 39.97 -6.60
N ALA A 460 5.72 38.85 -6.00
CA ALA A 460 7.12 38.45 -5.95
C ALA A 460 7.68 38.17 -7.37
N ILE A 461 6.86 37.64 -8.28
CA ILE A 461 7.25 37.44 -9.68
C ILE A 461 7.47 38.78 -10.39
N ILE A 462 6.57 39.75 -10.20
CA ILE A 462 6.74 41.09 -10.76
C ILE A 462 8.06 41.70 -10.27
N GLU A 463 8.32 41.66 -8.96
CA GLU A 463 9.57 42.20 -8.40
C GLU A 463 10.83 41.50 -8.95
N VAL A 464 10.78 40.18 -9.17
CA VAL A 464 11.88 39.43 -9.80
C VAL A 464 12.10 39.89 -11.24
N LEU A 465 11.04 40.07 -12.02
CA LEU A 465 11.14 40.51 -13.41
C LEU A 465 11.62 41.97 -13.50
N GLU A 466 11.18 42.85 -12.61
CA GLU A 466 11.67 44.22 -12.51
C GLU A 466 13.16 44.26 -12.14
N GLU A 467 13.59 43.45 -11.16
CA GLU A 467 15.00 43.39 -10.74
C GLU A 467 15.90 42.85 -11.85
N VAL A 468 15.52 41.72 -12.47
CA VAL A 468 16.25 41.16 -13.62
C VAL A 468 16.19 42.13 -14.81
N GLY A 469 15.12 42.90 -14.92
CA GLY A 469 14.88 43.90 -15.94
C GLY A 469 15.72 45.18 -15.81
N LYS A 470 16.39 45.41 -14.67
CA LYS A 470 17.32 46.54 -14.52
C LYS A 470 18.62 46.32 -15.29
N ASP A 471 19.02 45.07 -15.49
CA ASP A 471 20.23 44.71 -16.22
C ASP A 471 19.95 44.63 -17.73
N THR A 472 20.18 45.73 -18.44
CA THR A 472 20.04 45.79 -19.90
C THR A 472 21.05 44.90 -20.64
N SER A 473 22.08 44.41 -19.96
CA SER A 473 23.07 43.48 -20.54
C SER A 473 22.65 42.01 -20.41
N PHE A 474 21.56 41.72 -19.69
CA PHE A 474 21.05 40.37 -19.52
C PHE A 474 20.60 39.78 -20.86
N GLU A 475 21.08 38.57 -21.20
CA GLU A 475 20.81 37.91 -22.50
C GLU A 475 19.32 37.79 -22.82
N LYS A 476 18.47 37.59 -21.80
CA LYS A 476 17.02 37.49 -21.95
C LYS A 476 16.28 38.78 -21.58
N TYR A 477 16.94 39.93 -21.61
CA TYR A 477 16.35 41.24 -21.28
C TYR A 477 15.03 41.49 -22.02
N GLY A 478 15.00 41.25 -23.34
CA GLY A 478 13.77 41.40 -24.14
C GLY A 478 12.65 40.47 -23.70
N GLU A 479 12.96 39.22 -23.36
CA GLU A 479 11.98 38.26 -22.82
C GLU A 479 11.47 38.70 -21.43
N THR A 480 12.34 39.25 -20.58
CA THR A 480 11.98 39.82 -19.27
C THR A 480 10.99 40.97 -19.42
N MET A 481 11.28 41.94 -20.30
CA MET A 481 10.40 43.10 -20.54
C MET A 481 9.04 42.65 -21.09
N LEU A 482 9.03 41.75 -22.06
CA LEU A 482 7.78 41.19 -22.62
C LEU A 482 6.95 40.46 -21.57
N LEU A 483 7.58 39.68 -20.68
CA LEU A 483 6.86 39.01 -19.60
C LEU A 483 6.29 40.00 -18.59
N LEU A 484 7.02 41.08 -18.29
CA LEU A 484 6.54 42.14 -17.41
C LEU A 484 5.31 42.84 -18.02
N ASP A 485 5.38 43.23 -19.30
CA ASP A 485 4.26 43.83 -20.02
C ASP A 485 3.04 42.90 -20.07
N VAL A 486 3.27 41.60 -20.33
CA VAL A 486 2.21 40.60 -20.35
C VAL A 486 1.55 40.46 -18.99
N LEU A 487 2.32 40.35 -17.91
CA LEU A 487 1.78 40.25 -16.56
C LEU A 487 1.04 41.53 -16.16
N GLN A 488 1.56 42.70 -16.52
CA GLN A 488 0.89 43.96 -16.19
C GLN A 488 -0.31 44.26 -17.11
N SER A 489 -0.58 43.43 -18.12
CA SER A 489 -1.73 43.61 -19.02
C SER A 489 -3.05 43.20 -18.34
N PHE A 490 -4.10 44.00 -18.61
CA PHE A 490 -5.46 43.69 -18.16
C PHE A 490 -5.91 42.30 -18.65
N ASP A 491 -5.64 41.97 -19.92
CA ASP A 491 -6.05 40.70 -20.53
C ASP A 491 -5.47 39.50 -19.76
N PHE A 492 -4.21 39.57 -19.35
CA PHE A 492 -3.58 38.47 -18.59
C PHE A 492 -4.20 38.33 -17.20
N ILE A 493 -4.39 39.43 -16.48
CA ILE A 493 -4.99 39.41 -15.15
C ILE A 493 -6.44 38.92 -15.22
N PHE A 494 -7.22 39.42 -16.19
CA PHE A 494 -8.59 38.98 -16.42
C PHE A 494 -8.66 37.47 -16.70
N MET A 495 -7.83 36.96 -17.62
CA MET A 495 -7.77 35.53 -17.91
C MET A 495 -7.30 34.72 -16.71
N LEU A 496 -6.35 35.21 -15.92
CA LEU A 496 -5.87 34.53 -14.71
C LEU A 496 -6.99 34.34 -13.69
N TYR A 497 -7.75 35.41 -13.40
CA TYR A 497 -8.90 35.33 -12.50
C TYR A 497 -10.03 34.48 -13.10
N MET A 498 -10.38 34.68 -14.36
CA MET A 498 -11.43 33.90 -15.03
C MET A 498 -11.12 32.40 -15.02
N MET A 499 -9.88 32.02 -15.33
CA MET A 499 -9.46 30.61 -15.35
C MET A 499 -9.30 30.01 -13.94
N ARG A 500 -9.05 30.83 -12.91
CA ARG A 500 -9.11 30.37 -11.50
C ARG A 500 -10.56 30.20 -11.03
N ASP A 501 -11.41 31.16 -11.34
CA ASP A 501 -12.82 31.24 -10.89
C ASP A 501 -13.78 30.44 -11.77
N GLN A 502 -13.29 29.80 -12.83
CA GLN A 502 -13.94 28.62 -13.39
C GLN A 502 -13.81 27.47 -12.39
N ASP A 503 -14.61 27.62 -11.34
CA ASP A 503 -14.87 26.63 -10.33
C ASP A 503 -15.35 25.36 -11.02
N LEU A 504 -14.89 24.22 -10.52
CA LEU A 504 -15.43 22.93 -10.89
C LEU A 504 -16.97 22.95 -10.77
N LEU A 505 -17.53 23.78 -9.88
CA LEU A 505 -18.96 24.05 -9.77
C LEU A 505 -19.56 24.72 -11.02
N ASN A 506 -18.92 25.73 -11.59
CA ASN A 506 -19.38 26.35 -12.84
C ASN A 506 -19.27 25.35 -13.98
N ALA A 507 -18.15 24.61 -14.07
CA ALA A 507 -17.99 23.55 -15.06
C ALA A 507 -19.06 22.44 -14.88
N LEU A 508 -19.38 22.05 -13.65
CA LEU A 508 -20.44 21.08 -13.36
C LEU A 508 -21.83 21.64 -13.69
N SER A 509 -22.07 22.93 -13.43
CA SER A 509 -23.32 23.59 -13.81
C SER A 509 -23.47 23.66 -15.31
N LEU A 510 -22.39 23.92 -16.05
CA LEU A 510 -22.37 23.94 -17.51
C LEU A 510 -22.51 22.52 -18.08
N VAL A 511 -21.86 21.51 -17.49
CA VAL A 511 -22.03 20.11 -17.89
C VAL A 511 -23.45 19.63 -17.59
N LYS A 512 -24.03 20.05 -16.46
CA LYS A 512 -25.42 19.76 -16.10
C LYS A 512 -26.38 20.45 -17.06
N ALA A 513 -26.20 21.74 -17.34
CA ALA A 513 -27.00 22.51 -18.29
C ALA A 513 -26.87 21.94 -19.71
N THR A 514 -25.66 21.62 -20.16
CA THR A 514 -25.41 20.97 -21.45
C THR A 514 -26.10 19.60 -21.50
N LYS A 515 -26.02 18.81 -20.41
CA LYS A 515 -26.73 17.53 -20.32
C LYS A 515 -28.24 17.74 -20.37
N GLU A 516 -28.77 18.74 -19.68
CA GLU A 516 -30.20 19.07 -19.66
C GLU A 516 -30.67 19.53 -21.04
N GLU A 517 -29.96 20.44 -21.71
CA GLU A 517 -30.25 20.86 -23.09
C GLU A 517 -30.15 19.71 -24.09
N LEU A 518 -29.12 18.86 -23.99
CA LEU A 518 -29.00 17.67 -24.83
C LEU A 518 -30.12 16.66 -24.53
N GLN A 519 -30.60 16.58 -23.29
CA GLN A 519 -31.70 15.70 -22.91
C GLN A 519 -33.04 16.26 -23.39
N GLU A 520 -33.27 17.58 -23.31
CA GLU A 520 -34.45 18.27 -23.84
C GLU A 520 -34.48 18.18 -25.37
N MET A 521 -33.35 18.41 -26.01
CA MET A 521 -33.16 18.19 -27.45
C MET A 521 -33.39 16.73 -27.82
N ARG A 522 -33.03 15.76 -26.96
CA ARG A 522 -33.29 14.34 -27.21
C ARG A 522 -34.74 13.95 -27.00
N ASN A 523 -35.39 14.48 -25.97
CA ASN A 523 -36.75 14.09 -25.59
C ASN A 523 -37.81 14.76 -26.46
N ASP A 524 -37.67 16.08 -26.69
CA ASP A 524 -38.72 16.91 -27.31
C ASP A 524 -38.21 17.65 -28.57
N GLY A 525 -36.93 18.02 -28.62
CA GLY A 525 -36.35 18.80 -29.72
C GLY A 525 -35.84 17.99 -30.92
N TRP A 526 -35.84 16.65 -30.83
CA TRP A 526 -35.11 15.80 -31.79
C TRP A 526 -35.73 15.86 -33.18
N GLU A 527 -37.06 15.78 -33.24
CA GLU A 527 -37.79 15.84 -34.52
C GLU A 527 -37.62 17.20 -35.20
N GLU A 528 -37.63 18.31 -34.44
CA GLU A 528 -37.42 19.66 -35.00
C GLU A 528 -35.98 19.83 -35.51
N LEU A 529 -34.98 19.34 -34.76
CA LEU A 529 -33.58 19.37 -35.17
C LEU A 529 -33.37 18.56 -36.45
N ILE A 530 -33.82 17.30 -36.49
CA ILE A 530 -33.71 16.45 -37.67
C ILE A 530 -34.46 17.04 -38.84
N SER A 531 -35.64 17.65 -38.64
CA SER A 531 -36.37 18.33 -39.71
C SER A 531 -35.56 19.48 -40.32
N LYS A 532 -34.91 20.32 -39.50
CA LYS A 532 -34.02 21.40 -39.97
C LYS A 532 -32.77 20.86 -40.69
N VAL A 533 -32.17 19.79 -40.17
CA VAL A 533 -31.01 19.13 -40.82
C VAL A 533 -31.43 18.54 -42.17
N MET A 534 -32.57 17.84 -42.23
CA MET A 534 -33.15 17.28 -43.45
C MET A 534 -33.49 18.38 -44.46
N GLU A 535 -34.01 19.53 -44.03
CA GLU A 535 -34.26 20.68 -44.93
C GLU A 535 -32.97 21.20 -45.56
N ILE A 536 -31.89 21.34 -44.79
CA ILE A 536 -30.57 21.74 -45.29
C ILE A 536 -30.00 20.68 -46.23
N CYS A 537 -30.06 19.40 -45.86
CA CYS A 537 -29.58 18.30 -46.69
C CYS A 537 -30.31 18.26 -48.03
N ASN A 538 -31.65 18.33 -48.02
CA ASN A 538 -32.47 18.35 -49.24
C ASN A 538 -32.22 19.62 -50.09
N LYS A 539 -32.00 20.77 -49.46
CA LYS A 539 -31.71 22.03 -50.16
C LYS A 539 -30.37 22.00 -50.90
N HIS A 540 -29.43 21.18 -50.45
CA HIS A 540 -28.07 21.12 -50.96
C HIS A 540 -27.71 19.77 -51.63
N ASP A 541 -28.72 18.93 -51.92
CA ASP A 541 -28.55 17.57 -52.47
C ASP A 541 -27.51 16.73 -51.70
N ILE A 542 -27.53 16.84 -50.37
CA ILE A 542 -26.66 16.06 -49.47
C ILE A 542 -27.42 14.78 -49.08
N ASP A 543 -26.85 13.62 -49.42
CA ASP A 543 -27.39 12.33 -48.97
C ASP A 543 -27.47 12.28 -47.45
N VAL A 544 -28.67 12.02 -46.93
CA VAL A 544 -28.90 11.83 -45.50
C VAL A 544 -28.55 10.38 -45.16
N PRO A 545 -27.55 10.13 -44.31
CA PRO A 545 -27.25 8.78 -43.87
C PRO A 545 -28.42 8.21 -43.06
N ASP A 546 -28.56 6.89 -43.07
CA ASP A 546 -29.53 6.20 -42.23
C ASP A 546 -29.25 6.51 -40.75
N LEU A 547 -30.10 7.34 -40.15
CA LEU A 547 -29.98 7.78 -38.76
C LEU A 547 -30.34 6.66 -37.78
N ASP A 548 -31.04 5.61 -38.23
CA ASP A 548 -31.32 4.41 -37.46
C ASP A 548 -30.18 3.39 -37.54
N ALA A 549 -29.17 3.62 -38.39
CA ALA A 549 -27.98 2.79 -38.44
C ALA A 549 -27.24 2.89 -37.09
N PRO A 550 -26.74 1.77 -36.53
CA PRO A 550 -26.03 1.81 -35.27
C PRO A 550 -24.77 2.68 -35.41
N TYR A 551 -24.76 3.86 -34.79
CA TYR A 551 -23.59 4.72 -34.59
C TYR A 551 -22.55 4.07 -33.63
N LEU A 552 -22.39 2.75 -33.72
CA LEU A 552 -21.53 1.93 -32.89
C LEU A 552 -20.05 2.24 -33.14
N HIS A 553 -19.63 2.70 -34.32
CA HIS A 553 -18.19 2.82 -34.60
C HIS A 553 -17.48 3.85 -33.69
N GLU A 554 -18.07 5.02 -33.43
CA GLU A 554 -17.42 6.03 -32.57
C GLU A 554 -17.51 5.70 -31.07
N LEU A 555 -18.62 5.08 -30.64
CA LEU A 555 -18.79 4.54 -29.30
C LEU A 555 -17.81 3.38 -29.05
N ASN A 556 -17.71 2.42 -29.98
CA ASN A 556 -16.81 1.27 -29.93
C ASN A 556 -15.32 1.68 -29.99
N ALA A 557 -15.01 2.83 -30.61
CA ALA A 557 -13.65 3.37 -30.61
C ALA A 557 -13.25 3.94 -29.23
N ARG A 558 -14.21 4.50 -28.48
CA ARG A 558 -13.97 5.15 -27.18
C ARG A 558 -14.19 4.22 -25.98
N PHE A 559 -15.12 3.29 -26.10
CA PHE A 559 -15.43 2.21 -25.17
C PHE A 559 -15.28 0.91 -25.95
N ASP A 560 -14.43 -0.02 -25.52
CA ASP A 560 -14.39 -1.30 -26.25
C ASP A 560 -15.76 -2.02 -26.17
N GLU A 561 -16.04 -2.88 -27.15
CA GLU A 561 -17.34 -3.55 -27.28
C GLU A 561 -17.72 -4.33 -26.01
N GLU A 562 -16.75 -5.00 -25.39
CA GLU A 562 -16.93 -5.75 -24.14
C GLU A 562 -17.35 -4.83 -22.98
N ASN A 563 -16.68 -3.68 -22.79
CA ASN A 563 -17.06 -2.74 -21.73
C ASN A 563 -18.39 -2.07 -22.00
N THR A 564 -18.71 -1.79 -23.25
CA THR A 564 -20.00 -1.20 -23.63
C THR A 564 -21.13 -2.16 -23.30
N GLU A 565 -20.98 -3.43 -23.67
CA GLU A 565 -21.93 -4.49 -23.32
C GLU A 565 -22.06 -4.65 -21.80
N LEU A 566 -20.94 -4.75 -21.08
CA LEU A 566 -20.94 -4.86 -19.62
C LEU A 566 -21.65 -3.68 -18.93
N LEU A 567 -21.36 -2.45 -19.35
CA LEU A 567 -21.99 -1.24 -18.78
C LEU A 567 -23.48 -1.17 -19.11
N GLN A 568 -23.89 -1.59 -20.31
CA GLN A 568 -25.31 -1.72 -20.66
C GLN A 568 -26.02 -2.75 -19.77
N CYS A 569 -25.38 -3.89 -19.50
CA CYS A 569 -25.92 -4.89 -18.59
C CYS A 569 -26.07 -4.34 -17.16
N VAL A 570 -25.03 -3.66 -16.65
CA VAL A 570 -25.05 -3.01 -15.33
C VAL A 570 -26.13 -1.93 -15.25
N SER A 571 -26.38 -1.18 -16.32
CA SER A 571 -27.42 -0.14 -16.35
C SER A 571 -28.83 -0.69 -16.08
N CYS A 572 -29.07 -1.97 -16.36
CA CYS A 572 -30.34 -2.64 -16.10
C CYS A 572 -30.63 -2.83 -14.60
N LEU A 573 -29.62 -2.68 -13.74
CA LEU A 573 -29.75 -2.72 -12.28
C LEU A 573 -29.95 -1.33 -11.66
N SER A 574 -30.05 -0.28 -12.49
CA SER A 574 -30.25 1.09 -12.00
C SER A 574 -31.63 1.22 -11.34
N PRO A 575 -31.73 1.73 -10.10
CA PRO A 575 -33.01 1.99 -9.44
C PRO A 575 -33.75 3.21 -10.02
N SER A 576 -33.11 3.95 -10.93
CA SER A 576 -33.68 5.14 -11.57
C SER A 576 -35.01 4.79 -12.25
N SER A 577 -35.99 5.69 -12.15
CA SER A 577 -37.34 5.50 -12.69
C SER A 577 -37.98 4.16 -12.31
N SER A 578 -37.74 3.67 -11.08
CA SER A 578 -38.24 2.38 -10.62
C SER A 578 -37.80 1.19 -11.50
N PHE A 579 -36.51 1.17 -11.88
CA PHE A 579 -35.90 0.11 -12.71
C PHE A 579 -36.41 0.07 -14.16
N GLU A 580 -36.72 1.22 -14.74
CA GLU A 580 -37.18 1.33 -16.13
C GLU A 580 -36.24 0.64 -17.14
N ALA A 581 -34.93 0.69 -16.89
CA ALA A 581 -33.92 0.07 -17.75
C ALA A 581 -33.79 -1.45 -17.58
N PHE A 582 -34.57 -2.08 -16.70
CA PHE A 582 -34.42 -3.50 -16.41
C PHE A 582 -34.73 -4.38 -17.62
N ASP A 583 -33.79 -5.28 -17.90
CA ASP A 583 -33.89 -6.24 -18.98
C ASP A 583 -33.27 -7.58 -18.55
N VAL A 584 -34.10 -8.62 -18.48
CA VAL A 584 -33.67 -9.96 -18.07
C VAL A 584 -32.62 -10.52 -19.03
N GLN A 585 -32.72 -10.26 -20.34
CA GLN A 585 -31.77 -10.81 -21.30
C GLN A 585 -30.39 -10.19 -21.14
N LYS A 586 -30.33 -8.87 -20.91
CA LYS A 586 -29.06 -8.19 -20.62
C LYS A 586 -28.45 -8.65 -19.29
N LEU A 587 -29.27 -8.91 -18.28
CA LEU A 587 -28.74 -9.46 -17.02
C LEU A 587 -28.26 -10.90 -17.13
N LEU A 588 -28.88 -11.72 -17.98
CA LEU A 588 -28.35 -13.03 -18.32
C LEU A 588 -27.03 -12.93 -19.06
N ARG A 589 -26.90 -11.96 -19.96
CA ARG A 589 -25.63 -11.66 -20.59
C ARG A 589 -24.55 -11.28 -19.58
N MET A 590 -24.91 -10.52 -18.54
CA MET A 590 -24.00 -10.25 -17.42
C MET A 590 -23.55 -11.54 -16.71
N VAL A 591 -24.44 -12.51 -16.50
CA VAL A 591 -24.08 -13.82 -15.91
C VAL A 591 -23.05 -14.55 -16.79
N GLU A 592 -23.23 -14.54 -18.10
CA GLU A 592 -22.29 -15.15 -19.06
C GLU A 592 -20.91 -14.49 -19.06
N LEU A 593 -20.84 -13.18 -18.80
CA LEU A 593 -19.59 -12.43 -18.70
C LEU A 593 -18.78 -12.79 -17.42
N TYR A 594 -19.40 -13.43 -16.43
CA TYR A 594 -18.78 -13.82 -15.15
C TYR A 594 -18.90 -15.33 -14.88
N PRO A 595 -18.33 -16.20 -15.74
CA PRO A 595 -18.54 -17.65 -15.66
C PRO A 595 -18.05 -18.25 -14.33
N ASN A 596 -16.98 -17.70 -13.75
CA ASN A 596 -16.41 -18.17 -12.49
C ASN A 596 -17.27 -17.82 -11.27
N ASP A 597 -18.18 -16.84 -11.39
CA ASP A 597 -19.05 -16.41 -10.29
C ASP A 597 -20.41 -17.09 -10.33
N PHE A 598 -20.79 -17.70 -11.46
CA PHE A 598 -22.08 -18.37 -11.65
C PHE A 598 -21.90 -19.82 -12.13
N VAL A 599 -20.86 -20.49 -11.64
CA VAL A 599 -20.58 -21.90 -11.93
C VAL A 599 -21.78 -22.75 -11.55
N ASP A 600 -22.25 -23.57 -12.49
CA ASP A 600 -23.36 -24.52 -12.33
C ASP A 600 -24.71 -23.91 -11.93
N VAL A 601 -24.96 -22.62 -12.19
CA VAL A 601 -26.27 -21.98 -11.95
C VAL A 601 -27.14 -22.09 -13.21
N PRO A 602 -28.24 -22.86 -13.21
CA PRO A 602 -29.08 -22.98 -14.40
C PRO A 602 -29.78 -21.65 -14.73
N GLU A 603 -29.80 -21.29 -16.02
CA GLU A 603 -30.44 -20.05 -16.53
C GLU A 603 -31.89 -19.88 -16.04
N VAL A 604 -32.63 -20.97 -15.92
CA VAL A 604 -34.01 -20.99 -15.40
C VAL A 604 -34.10 -20.43 -13.98
N VAL A 605 -33.12 -20.74 -13.13
CA VAL A 605 -33.07 -20.25 -11.75
C VAL A 605 -32.75 -18.75 -11.72
N VAL A 606 -31.81 -18.31 -12.57
CA VAL A 606 -31.45 -16.90 -12.74
C VAL A 606 -32.68 -16.09 -13.18
N ARG A 607 -33.36 -16.53 -14.25
CA ARG A 607 -34.57 -15.89 -14.77
C ARG A 607 -35.65 -15.79 -13.69
N HIS A 608 -35.89 -16.87 -12.96
CA HIS A 608 -36.89 -16.91 -11.90
C HIS A 608 -36.60 -15.91 -10.77
N GLN A 609 -35.36 -15.84 -10.28
CA GLN A 609 -35.01 -14.87 -9.24
C GLN A 609 -35.11 -13.42 -9.75
N LEU A 610 -34.58 -13.13 -10.94
CA LEU A 610 -34.62 -11.79 -11.54
C LEU A 610 -36.05 -11.26 -11.71
N GLN A 611 -36.97 -12.10 -12.18
CA GLN A 611 -38.39 -11.74 -12.36
C GLN A 611 -39.12 -11.46 -11.04
N ASN A 612 -38.78 -12.18 -9.97
CA ASN A 612 -39.42 -12.03 -8.67
C ASN A 612 -38.88 -10.84 -7.86
N TYR A 613 -37.62 -10.46 -8.09
CA TYR A 613 -36.90 -9.50 -7.28
C TYR A 613 -37.41 -8.05 -7.40
N LEU A 614 -37.78 -7.61 -8.59
CA LEU A 614 -38.06 -6.19 -8.88
C LEU A 614 -39.32 -5.61 -8.23
N LYS A 615 -40.14 -6.41 -7.58
CA LYS A 615 -41.41 -5.94 -7.02
C LYS A 615 -41.27 -5.10 -5.74
N GLY A 616 -40.08 -4.63 -5.30
CA GLY A 616 -40.08 -3.76 -4.11
C GLY A 616 -38.80 -3.24 -3.46
N LEU A 617 -37.71 -2.89 -4.16
CA LEU A 617 -36.51 -2.34 -3.49
C LEU A 617 -35.82 -1.22 -4.28
N SER A 618 -35.95 0.04 -3.82
CA SER A 618 -35.31 1.23 -4.42
C SER A 618 -33.83 1.43 -4.02
N ASP A 619 -33.36 0.74 -3.00
CA ASP A 619 -31.94 0.62 -2.65
C ASP A 619 -31.64 -0.87 -2.52
N LEU A 620 -30.69 -1.39 -3.30
CA LEU A 620 -30.70 -2.82 -3.59
C LEU A 620 -29.81 -3.63 -2.64
N CYS A 621 -28.50 -3.43 -2.73
CA CYS A 621 -27.55 -4.34 -2.09
C CYS A 621 -27.61 -4.27 -0.56
N ALA A 622 -27.48 -3.07 0.01
CA ALA A 622 -27.55 -2.88 1.46
C ALA A 622 -28.94 -3.26 2.03
N LYS A 623 -30.02 -2.92 1.32
CA LYS A 623 -31.37 -3.27 1.77
C LYS A 623 -31.66 -4.76 1.67
N LEU A 624 -31.08 -5.47 0.70
CA LEU A 624 -31.17 -6.94 0.66
C LEU A 624 -30.51 -7.58 1.87
N VAL A 625 -29.38 -7.04 2.31
CA VAL A 625 -28.71 -7.49 3.53
C VAL A 625 -29.56 -7.14 4.75
N GLU A 626 -30.01 -5.90 4.88
CA GLU A 626 -30.84 -5.42 6.00
C GLU A 626 -32.13 -6.23 6.14
N THR A 627 -32.80 -6.53 5.02
CA THR A 627 -34.04 -7.32 4.97
C THR A 627 -33.79 -8.83 5.01
N LYS A 628 -32.53 -9.28 5.10
CA LYS A 628 -32.09 -10.69 5.07
C LYS A 628 -32.55 -11.45 3.83
N LYS A 629 -32.85 -10.72 2.75
CA LYS A 629 -33.27 -11.24 1.45
C LYS A 629 -32.09 -11.59 0.54
N CYS A 630 -30.86 -11.22 0.90
CA CYS A 630 -29.65 -11.57 0.16
C CYS A 630 -29.46 -13.09 -0.01
N ASN A 631 -29.93 -13.91 0.94
CA ASN A 631 -29.90 -15.38 0.81
C ASN A 631 -31.04 -15.93 -0.06
N THR A 632 -32.18 -15.22 -0.11
CA THR A 632 -33.34 -15.60 -0.92
C THR A 632 -33.15 -15.24 -2.39
N PHE A 633 -32.47 -14.12 -2.65
CA PHE A 633 -32.16 -13.61 -3.97
C PHE A 633 -30.63 -13.52 -4.16
N ASP A 634 -29.95 -14.64 -3.90
CA ASP A 634 -28.49 -14.73 -3.89
C ASP A 634 -27.86 -14.45 -5.26
N ILE A 635 -28.51 -14.86 -6.35
CA ILE A 635 -28.06 -14.58 -7.72
C ILE A 635 -28.15 -13.09 -8.00
N VAL A 636 -29.28 -12.46 -7.64
CA VAL A 636 -29.47 -11.01 -7.83
C VAL A 636 -28.49 -10.23 -6.98
N TYR A 637 -28.29 -10.65 -5.72
CA TYR A 637 -27.30 -10.07 -4.83
C TYR A 637 -25.89 -10.15 -5.41
N ARG A 638 -25.52 -11.30 -6.02
CA ARG A 638 -24.22 -11.49 -6.67
C ARG A 638 -24.04 -10.59 -7.89
N LEU A 639 -25.06 -10.48 -8.75
CA LEU A 639 -25.05 -9.55 -9.89
C LEU A 639 -24.89 -8.09 -9.44
N LEU A 640 -25.62 -7.68 -8.40
CA LEU A 640 -25.50 -6.36 -7.81
C LEU A 640 -24.12 -6.11 -7.23
N LYS A 641 -23.52 -7.09 -6.55
CA LYS A 641 -22.15 -6.99 -6.04
C LYS A 641 -21.16 -6.79 -7.18
N LEU A 642 -21.23 -7.58 -8.24
CA LEU A 642 -20.35 -7.45 -9.41
C LEU A 642 -20.49 -6.05 -10.05
N ALA A 643 -21.72 -5.56 -10.21
CA ALA A 643 -21.99 -4.21 -10.71
C ALA A 643 -21.41 -3.11 -9.81
N LEU A 644 -21.51 -3.25 -8.49
CA LEU A 644 -21.05 -2.27 -7.50
C LEU A 644 -19.52 -2.26 -7.33
N VAL A 645 -18.88 -3.43 -7.47
CA VAL A 645 -17.42 -3.59 -7.46
C VAL A 645 -16.79 -2.90 -8.67
N LEU A 646 -17.47 -2.87 -9.83
CA LEU A 646 -16.97 -2.17 -11.02
C LEU A 646 -16.83 -0.66 -10.76
N PRO A 647 -15.67 -0.09 -11.07
CA PRO A 647 -15.35 1.27 -10.66
C PRO A 647 -15.78 2.26 -11.73
N VAL A 648 -17.07 2.58 -11.84
CA VAL A 648 -17.55 3.49 -12.90
C VAL A 648 -17.22 4.95 -12.58
N ALA A 649 -17.39 5.45 -11.36
CA ALA A 649 -17.27 6.90 -11.09
C ALA A 649 -16.22 7.32 -10.02
N THR A 650 -15.26 6.48 -9.66
CA THR A 650 -14.34 6.78 -8.55
C THR A 650 -13.13 7.64 -8.93
N ALA A 651 -12.85 8.66 -8.11
CA ALA A 651 -11.64 9.49 -8.18
C ALA A 651 -10.61 9.14 -7.08
N SER A 652 -10.85 8.10 -6.27
CA SER A 652 -10.07 7.84 -5.05
C SER A 652 -8.57 7.68 -5.29
N VAL A 653 -8.17 6.97 -6.34
CA VAL A 653 -6.74 6.84 -6.66
C VAL A 653 -6.13 8.18 -7.04
N VAL A 654 -6.84 9.00 -7.83
CA VAL A 654 -6.36 10.33 -8.22
C VAL A 654 -6.17 11.22 -6.99
N HIS A 655 -7.05 11.09 -5.99
CA HIS A 655 -6.92 11.80 -4.71
C HIS A 655 -5.72 11.32 -3.88
N VAL A 656 -5.58 10.00 -3.70
CA VAL A 656 -4.41 9.40 -3.00
C VAL A 656 -3.12 9.83 -3.69
N PHE A 657 -3.12 9.80 -5.02
CA PHE A 657 -1.98 10.19 -5.83
C PHE A 657 -1.65 11.69 -5.66
N SER A 658 -2.66 12.56 -5.72
CA SER A 658 -2.50 14.01 -5.50
C SER A 658 -1.90 14.30 -4.12
N ALA A 659 -2.41 13.64 -3.07
CA ALA A 659 -1.89 13.74 -1.72
C ALA A 659 -0.45 13.24 -1.62
N MET A 660 -0.14 12.06 -2.20
CA MET A 660 1.21 11.51 -2.21
C MET A 660 2.19 12.44 -2.94
N LYS A 661 1.82 12.97 -4.11
CA LYS A 661 2.65 13.92 -4.84
C LYS A 661 2.87 15.19 -4.05
N PHE A 662 1.85 15.73 -3.40
CA PHE A 662 2.00 16.89 -2.52
C PHE A 662 3.02 16.61 -1.40
N VAL A 663 2.86 15.49 -0.72
CA VAL A 663 3.73 15.05 0.37
C VAL A 663 5.17 14.80 -0.09
N LYS A 664 5.37 14.06 -1.19
CA LYS A 664 6.70 13.75 -1.71
C LYS A 664 7.38 14.89 -2.47
N SER A 665 6.64 15.93 -2.88
CA SER A 665 7.24 17.06 -3.59
C SER A 665 7.45 18.29 -2.72
N GLN A 666 6.39 18.74 -2.02
CA GLN A 666 6.40 20.01 -1.32
C GLN A 666 6.72 19.85 0.17
N LEU A 667 6.16 18.84 0.83
CA LEU A 667 6.33 18.71 2.28
C LEU A 667 7.62 17.98 2.66
N CYS A 668 7.85 16.78 2.12
CA CYS A 668 8.83 15.83 2.64
C CYS A 668 9.42 14.96 1.51
N ASN A 669 10.26 15.55 0.65
CA ASN A 669 10.92 14.83 -0.45
C ASN A 669 11.85 13.68 -0.03
N LYS A 670 12.20 13.58 1.26
CA LYS A 670 13.01 12.51 1.84
C LYS A 670 12.18 11.38 2.46
N MET A 671 10.85 11.47 2.44
CA MET A 671 10.01 10.45 3.06
C MET A 671 10.05 9.15 2.24
N GLY A 672 10.49 8.06 2.89
CA GLY A 672 10.56 6.74 2.28
C GLY A 672 9.18 6.09 2.10
N ASP A 673 9.08 5.17 1.15
CA ASP A 673 7.81 4.53 0.74
C ASP A 673 7.19 3.71 1.87
N GLN A 674 8.02 3.05 2.69
CA GLN A 674 7.53 2.32 3.85
C GLN A 674 6.82 3.27 4.83
N TRP A 675 7.41 4.45 5.10
CA TRP A 675 6.79 5.40 6.01
C TRP A 675 5.45 5.92 5.47
N LEU A 676 5.35 6.16 4.15
CA LEU A 676 4.07 6.49 3.52
C LEU A 676 3.02 5.36 3.64
N ASN A 677 3.44 4.10 3.51
CA ASN A 677 2.57 2.94 3.73
C ASN A 677 2.16 2.77 5.19
N ASP A 678 2.95 3.28 6.13
CA ASP A 678 2.66 3.22 7.57
C ASP A 678 1.72 4.38 8.01
N LEU A 679 1.57 5.41 7.18
CA LEU A 679 0.66 6.56 7.41
C LEU A 679 -0.77 6.29 6.89
N LYS A 680 -1.24 5.04 6.96
CA LYS A 680 -2.62 4.67 6.62
C LYS A 680 -3.61 5.20 7.66
N PHE A 681 -4.74 5.69 7.18
CA PHE A 681 -5.88 6.14 7.97
C PHE A 681 -7.15 5.38 7.57
#